data_AF-A0A4Y2WRK9-F1
#
_entry.id   AF-A0A4Y2WRK9-F1
#
_cell.length_a   1.000
_cell.length_b   1.000
_cell.length_c   1.000
_cell.angle_alpha   90.00
_cell.angle_beta   90.00
_cell.angle_gamma   90.00
#
_symmetry.space_group_name_H-M   'P 1'
#
loop_
_entity.id
_entity.type
_entity.pdbx_description
1 polymer ?
#
loop_
_entity_poly.entity_id
_entity_poly.type
_entity_poly.pdbx_seq_one_letter_code
_entity_poly.pdbx_strand_id
1 'polypeptide(L)'
;MCTVFWDRQGILLVEFLPRDETINVVNPFPVFTKSGKLLVTVTACDASFILTDQNIQDIEDFHRFIFSDTLWLEELKEFLPCAAPNSYYICPVIEGKIDWDFIFATKQHPYQRQKLETKDTVERTVFDSEKFSDAVIMRSYKIDTWKSERPTFHHVVSICCDMTPSSSFPVVSKYKTFQEYFFTKYNVMIHDLEQPLVETVQMGDLHMWKPLYLSPVETFDDKLALSKTKQRHQNYKEYLVPELCVIHPFQSSLFLKVMCLPTVLFRLNGLLLAEEIRRAIAQEARVGTAELTGSTAWQPFHLETTNKSLTDYLFQIGELREIPKNEIIPCDIVKDINSNEITSFDVKIDLNTHTGPSPSLLLQALTAKSAGDEFDLERLEIIGDSFLKFSMSIKTYIKYRNFDEGKLTSLRSHLIQNLNLYQKAKKKKLGEYLTTTGFNCGKTWLPPCYVVEDHIDENNLIKKPKKKNKTDMEVVEESENSLHLYFTKQVISDKCVADSVEALIGCYLLSSGQLGALKFMAWLGVSPFLDNDTDFETWPPPPPDPVVCEPGPFVDQRLEFLTDGFDRFEKEIGYTFKNKAYLLQAFTHPSYSDNDITDCYQRLEFLGDSVLDYLITRQLYEDPAGHSPGKLTDLRSALVNNIYFAFLAVKHNYHGFLKIMSPDLFHLINHFLEVLQESKQYEFFE
;
A
#
# COMPACT_ATOMS: atom_id res chain seq x y z
N MET A 1 6.53 23.67 16.60
CA MET A 1 7.77 23.55 15.79
C MET A 1 7.54 22.37 14.85
N CYS A 2 7.68 22.50 13.53
CA CYS A 2 7.71 21.37 12.57
C CYS A 2 8.06 21.82 11.13
N THR A 3 8.08 20.85 10.20
CA THR A 3 9.25 20.40 9.39
C THR A 3 9.14 20.55 7.86
N VAL A 4 10.29 20.39 7.19
CA VAL A 4 10.71 21.00 5.91
C VAL A 4 10.61 20.09 4.66
N PHE A 5 10.35 20.69 3.49
CA PHE A 5 10.70 20.19 2.14
C PHE A 5 11.92 20.95 1.53
N TRP A 6 12.86 20.24 0.88
CA TRP A 6 14.10 20.75 0.22
C TRP A 6 13.94 20.80 -1.32
N ASP A 7 14.59 21.60 -2.20
CA ASP A 7 15.79 22.47 -2.27
C ASP A 7 15.48 23.81 -3.01
N ARG A 8 16.31 24.85 -2.76
CA ARG A 8 16.42 26.27 -3.25
C ARG A 8 15.19 27.18 -3.27
N GLN A 9 13.99 26.62 -3.27
CA GLN A 9 12.70 27.28 -3.02
C GLN A 9 11.80 26.18 -2.43
N GLY A 10 11.80 26.08 -1.10
CA GLY A 10 11.13 25.03 -0.34
C GLY A 10 9.72 25.44 0.10
N ILE A 11 8.99 24.47 0.65
CA ILE A 11 7.69 24.68 1.30
C ILE A 11 7.81 24.10 2.72
N LEU A 12 7.43 24.85 3.75
CA LEU A 12 7.22 24.44 5.14
C LEU A 12 5.79 23.95 5.31
N LEU A 13 5.62 22.94 6.14
CA LEU A 13 4.35 22.73 6.84
C LEU A 13 4.48 23.38 8.22
N VAL A 14 3.69 24.41 8.49
CA VAL A 14 3.58 25.05 9.81
C VAL A 14 2.43 24.38 10.54
N GLU A 15 2.74 23.38 11.37
CA GLU A 15 1.79 22.85 12.33
C GLU A 15 2.00 23.51 13.70
N PHE A 16 0.92 24.02 14.29
CA PHE A 16 0.92 24.58 15.64
C PHE A 16 0.84 23.46 16.67
N LEU A 17 1.91 22.68 16.78
CA LEU A 17 2.05 21.71 17.86
C LEU A 17 2.36 22.43 19.19
N PRO A 18 1.91 21.89 20.34
CA PRO A 18 2.44 22.26 21.65
C PRO A 18 3.97 22.22 21.67
N ARG A 19 4.61 22.94 22.60
CA ARG A 19 6.07 23.24 22.59
C ARG A 19 7.02 22.02 22.55
N ASP A 20 6.54 20.79 22.72
CA ASP A 20 7.36 19.60 22.94
C ASP A 20 7.07 18.41 22.00
N GLU A 21 6.23 18.55 20.97
CA GLU A 21 5.94 17.46 20.02
C GLU A 21 6.62 17.69 18.65
N THR A 22 7.32 16.66 18.16
CA THR A 22 7.93 16.61 16.82
C THR A 22 7.21 15.58 15.96
N ILE A 23 6.97 15.89 14.68
CA ILE A 23 6.48 14.91 13.69
C ILE A 23 7.38 13.67 13.68
N ASN A 24 6.76 12.49 13.69
CA ASN A 24 7.46 11.22 13.69
C ASN A 24 8.25 11.02 12.37
N VAL A 25 9.37 10.30 12.45
CA VAL A 25 10.20 9.98 11.28
C VAL A 25 9.50 8.91 10.44
N VAL A 26 9.28 9.20 9.15
CA VAL A 26 8.65 8.30 8.18
C VAL A 26 9.57 8.02 6.99
N ASN A 27 9.26 6.97 6.21
CA ASN A 27 9.99 6.64 4.99
C ASN A 27 9.98 7.81 3.98
N PRO A 28 11.12 8.12 3.32
CA PRO A 28 11.10 8.88 2.08
C PRO A 28 10.24 8.18 1.03
N PHE A 29 9.50 8.90 0.19
CA PHE A 29 8.61 8.29 -0.81
C PHE A 29 8.60 9.08 -2.12
N PRO A 30 8.39 8.42 -3.28
CA PRO A 30 8.37 9.10 -4.56
C PRO A 30 7.00 9.68 -4.88
N VAL A 31 7.03 10.77 -5.63
CA VAL A 31 5.89 11.33 -6.37
C VAL A 31 6.29 11.43 -7.83
N PHE A 32 5.35 11.20 -8.74
CA PHE A 32 5.63 11.08 -10.16
C PHE A 32 5.01 12.23 -10.93
N THR A 33 5.87 13.03 -11.54
CA THR A 33 5.46 14.17 -12.36
C THR A 33 5.75 13.88 -13.83
N LYS A 34 5.20 14.69 -14.74
CA LYS A 34 5.56 14.65 -16.16
C LYS A 34 7.06 14.88 -16.41
N SER A 35 7.74 15.55 -15.48
CA SER A 35 9.17 15.83 -15.54
C SER A 35 10.04 14.70 -14.97
N GLY A 36 9.43 13.71 -14.29
CA GLY A 36 10.12 12.57 -13.69
C GLY A 36 9.70 12.30 -12.24
N LYS A 37 10.41 11.35 -11.63
CA LYS A 37 10.27 10.94 -10.23
C LYS A 37 10.90 11.98 -9.30
N LEU A 38 10.15 12.46 -8.32
CA LEU A 38 10.62 13.33 -7.25
C LEU A 38 10.62 12.53 -5.95
N LEU A 39 11.74 12.50 -5.24
CA LEU A 39 11.82 11.88 -3.93
C LEU A 39 11.44 12.89 -2.85
N VAL A 40 10.44 12.55 -2.04
CA VAL A 40 9.97 13.35 -0.91
C VAL A 40 10.66 12.88 0.35
N THR A 41 11.18 13.84 1.13
CA THR A 41 11.76 13.63 2.45
C THR A 41 11.15 14.63 3.42
N VAL A 42 11.00 14.25 4.69
CA VAL A 42 10.46 15.10 5.76
C VAL A 42 11.51 15.21 6.86
N THR A 43 11.85 16.43 7.27
CA THR A 43 12.97 16.68 8.20
C THR A 43 12.69 17.76 9.24
N ALA A 44 13.04 17.42 10.49
CA ALA A 44 13.38 18.30 11.63
C ALA A 44 13.72 19.76 11.25
N CYS A 45 12.92 20.77 11.62
CA CYS A 45 13.38 22.16 11.58
C CYS A 45 13.72 22.54 13.02
N ASP A 46 14.99 22.80 13.29
CA ASP A 46 15.46 23.18 14.63
C ASP A 46 15.12 24.64 14.98
N ALA A 47 14.53 25.39 14.04
CA ALA A 47 14.18 26.79 14.22
C ALA A 47 12.83 26.96 14.95
N SER A 48 12.84 27.74 16.03
CA SER A 48 11.62 28.19 16.71
C SER A 48 11.16 29.53 16.16
N PHE A 49 9.88 29.63 15.77
CA PHE A 49 9.28 30.87 15.29
C PHE A 49 8.34 31.46 16.33
N ILE A 50 8.38 32.79 16.50
CA ILE A 50 7.38 33.56 17.23
C ILE A 50 6.61 34.34 16.17
N LEU A 51 5.32 34.03 16.02
CA LEU A 51 4.46 34.64 15.01
C LEU A 51 3.53 35.64 15.70
N THR A 52 3.37 36.82 15.09
CA THR A 52 2.32 37.77 15.47
C THR A 52 0.99 37.39 14.81
N ASP A 53 -0.13 37.93 15.28
CA ASP A 53 -1.44 37.71 14.65
C ASP A 53 -1.45 38.11 13.17
N GLN A 54 -0.74 39.18 12.83
CA GLN A 54 -0.58 39.61 11.43
C GLN A 54 0.21 38.59 10.61
N ASN A 55 1.27 38.01 11.17
CA ASN A 55 2.02 36.94 10.50
C ASN A 55 1.15 35.71 10.23
N ILE A 56 0.26 35.37 11.17
CA ILE A 56 -0.67 34.25 10.99
C ILE A 56 -1.65 34.56 9.86
N GLN A 57 -2.23 35.76 9.84
CA GLN A 57 -3.14 36.17 8.76
C GLN A 57 -2.48 36.11 7.38
N ASP A 58 -1.24 36.58 7.26
CA ASP A 58 -0.51 36.54 5.98
C ASP A 58 -0.19 35.11 5.53
N ILE A 59 0.05 34.19 6.48
CA ILE A 59 0.21 32.75 6.19
C ILE A 59 -1.13 32.14 5.77
N GLU A 60 -2.23 32.48 6.42
CA GLU A 60 -3.57 31.98 6.06
C GLU A 60 -3.98 32.43 4.66
N ASP A 61 -3.76 33.70 4.32
CA ASP A 61 -4.03 34.26 2.99
C ASP A 61 -3.22 33.51 1.92
N PHE A 62 -1.94 33.23 2.20
CA PHE A 62 -1.08 32.48 1.28
C PHE A 62 -1.48 31.01 1.16
N HIS A 63 -1.83 30.37 2.26
CA HIS A 63 -2.30 28.99 2.28
C HIS A 63 -3.60 28.85 1.48
N ARG A 64 -4.56 29.76 1.67
CA ARG A 64 -5.77 29.85 0.84
C ARG A 64 -5.38 29.97 -0.62
N PHE A 65 -4.52 30.94 -0.98
CA PHE A 65 -4.06 31.14 -2.35
C PHE A 65 -3.50 29.86 -3.02
N ILE A 66 -2.78 29.01 -2.28
CA ILE A 66 -2.33 27.71 -2.79
C ILE A 66 -3.54 26.83 -3.16
N PHE A 67 -4.49 26.62 -2.25
CA PHE A 67 -5.57 25.66 -2.46
C PHE A 67 -6.71 26.18 -3.33
N SER A 68 -7.05 27.47 -3.24
CA SER A 68 -8.09 28.12 -4.06
C SER A 68 -7.58 28.46 -5.45
N ASP A 69 -6.52 29.25 -5.55
CA ASP A 69 -6.13 29.92 -6.80
C ASP A 69 -5.11 29.12 -7.61
N THR A 70 -4.24 28.37 -6.94
CA THR A 70 -3.22 27.57 -7.62
C THR A 70 -3.73 26.16 -7.93
N LEU A 71 -4.26 25.47 -6.92
CA LEU A 71 -4.73 24.09 -7.05
C LEU A 71 -6.20 23.99 -7.45
N TRP A 72 -7.00 25.04 -7.24
CA TRP A 72 -8.42 25.08 -7.64
C TRP A 72 -9.27 24.00 -6.97
N LEU A 73 -9.21 23.93 -5.64
CA LEU A 73 -9.87 22.92 -4.83
C LEU A 73 -11.03 23.45 -3.96
N GLU A 74 -11.44 24.71 -4.12
CA GLU A 74 -12.36 25.41 -3.19
C GLU A 74 -13.85 25.05 -3.34
N GLU A 75 -14.30 24.40 -4.44
CA GLU A 75 -15.73 24.24 -4.79
C GLU A 75 -16.70 23.99 -3.61
N LEU A 76 -16.63 22.82 -2.97
CA LEU A 76 -17.52 22.40 -1.87
C LEU A 76 -16.83 22.46 -0.50
N LYS A 77 -15.73 23.20 -0.40
CA LYS A 77 -14.83 23.14 0.74
C LYS A 77 -14.67 24.53 1.35
N GLU A 78 -15.12 24.69 2.58
CA GLU A 78 -14.97 25.92 3.33
C GLU A 78 -13.65 25.90 4.11
N PHE A 79 -12.89 26.99 4.05
CA PHE A 79 -11.67 27.14 4.85
C PHE A 79 -12.03 27.62 6.26
N LEU A 80 -11.93 26.72 7.22
CA LEU A 80 -12.23 26.91 8.64
C LEU A 80 -11.10 26.31 9.50
N PRO A 81 -9.97 27.03 9.70
CA PRO A 81 -8.79 26.50 10.39
C PRO A 81 -9.08 26.00 11.82
N CYS A 82 -9.95 26.70 12.55
CA CYS A 82 -10.26 26.36 13.95
C CYS A 82 -11.22 25.16 14.10
N ALA A 83 -11.96 24.80 13.04
CA ALA A 83 -12.95 23.73 13.07
C ALA A 83 -12.51 22.50 12.26
N ALA A 84 -11.51 22.66 11.38
CA ALA A 84 -10.98 21.57 10.59
C ALA A 84 -10.33 20.50 11.49
N PRO A 85 -10.46 19.21 11.13
CA PRO A 85 -9.80 18.13 11.86
C PRO A 85 -8.26 18.25 11.84
N ASN A 86 -7.71 18.91 10.81
CA ASN A 86 -6.29 19.15 10.64
C ASN A 86 -6.05 20.65 10.47
N SER A 87 -5.37 21.26 11.42
CA SER A 87 -5.17 22.70 11.51
C SER A 87 -3.68 23.06 11.41
N TYR A 88 -3.11 22.85 10.22
CA TYR A 88 -1.76 23.29 9.90
C TYR A 88 -1.74 24.10 8.62
N TYR A 89 -0.83 25.08 8.57
CA TYR A 89 -0.61 25.92 7.40
C TYR A 89 0.58 25.44 6.58
N ILE A 90 0.69 26.00 5.37
CA ILE A 90 1.73 25.69 4.41
C ILE A 90 2.32 27.02 3.98
N CYS A 91 3.62 27.19 4.08
CA CYS A 91 4.29 28.45 3.74
C CYS A 91 5.60 28.19 2.99
N PRO A 92 6.12 29.12 2.21
CA PRO A 92 7.40 28.97 1.50
C PRO A 92 8.59 29.13 2.46
N VAL A 93 9.73 28.53 2.12
CA VAL A 93 10.95 28.53 2.97
C VAL A 93 12.20 28.73 2.15
N ILE A 94 13.10 29.56 2.68
CA ILE A 94 14.48 29.71 2.25
C ILE A 94 15.39 29.43 3.45
N GLU A 95 16.30 28.46 3.32
CA GLU A 95 17.32 28.13 4.34
C GLU A 95 16.74 27.89 5.75
N GLY A 96 15.57 27.23 5.83
CA GLY A 96 14.91 26.92 7.10
C GLY A 96 14.17 28.09 7.74
N LYS A 97 13.99 29.22 7.05
CA LYS A 97 13.17 30.37 7.49
C LYS A 97 12.02 30.64 6.53
N ILE A 98 10.91 31.13 7.07
CA ILE A 98 9.74 31.52 6.28
C ILE A 98 10.14 32.64 5.29
N ASP A 99 9.81 32.44 4.03
CA ASP A 99 10.04 33.42 2.96
C ASP A 99 8.90 34.43 2.90
N TRP A 100 8.99 35.44 3.78
CA TRP A 100 8.00 36.52 3.88
C TRP A 100 7.95 37.38 2.62
N ASP A 101 9.10 37.62 1.98
CA ASP A 101 9.18 38.45 0.77
C ASP A 101 8.37 37.80 -0.36
N PHE A 102 8.44 36.48 -0.51
CA PHE A 102 7.63 35.75 -1.49
C PHE A 102 6.13 35.74 -1.16
N ILE A 103 5.75 35.61 0.12
CA ILE A 103 4.35 35.72 0.57
C ILE A 103 3.80 37.11 0.18
N PHE A 104 4.52 38.18 0.52
CA PHE A 104 4.09 39.54 0.21
C PHE A 104 4.08 39.83 -1.29
N ALA A 105 5.06 39.33 -2.04
CA ALA A 105 5.10 39.44 -3.50
C ALA A 105 3.88 38.77 -4.15
N THR A 106 3.45 37.61 -3.64
CA THR A 106 2.25 36.89 -4.13
C THR A 106 0.96 37.68 -3.88
N LYS A 107 0.86 38.36 -2.73
CA LYS A 107 -0.28 39.20 -2.34
C LYS A 107 -0.36 40.48 -3.18
N GLN A 108 0.79 41.05 -3.55
CA GLN A 108 0.88 42.27 -4.37
C GLN A 108 0.88 42.03 -5.88
N HIS A 109 0.96 40.76 -6.32
CA HIS A 109 1.08 40.42 -7.74
C HIS A 109 -0.18 40.84 -8.53
N PRO A 110 -0.04 41.38 -9.76
CA PRO A 110 -1.17 41.81 -10.60
C PRO A 110 -2.26 40.74 -10.79
N TYR A 111 -1.87 39.47 -10.79
CA TYR A 111 -2.77 38.32 -10.87
C TYR A 111 -3.97 38.38 -9.90
N GLN A 112 -3.76 38.86 -8.66
CA GLN A 112 -4.83 38.90 -7.65
C GLN A 112 -6.02 39.76 -8.08
N ARG A 113 -5.75 40.81 -8.85
CA ARG A 113 -6.76 41.69 -9.45
C ARG A 113 -7.23 41.13 -10.80
N GLN A 114 -6.30 40.71 -11.66
CA GLN A 114 -6.59 40.22 -13.01
C GLN A 114 -7.56 39.02 -13.00
N LYS A 115 -7.45 38.10 -12.04
CA LYS A 115 -8.34 36.93 -11.94
C LYS A 115 -9.83 37.27 -11.75
N LEU A 116 -10.14 38.50 -11.32
CA LEU A 116 -11.51 39.00 -11.13
C LEU A 116 -12.02 39.82 -12.33
N GLU A 117 -11.15 40.14 -13.28
CA GLU A 117 -11.46 40.93 -14.48
C GLU A 117 -12.12 40.05 -15.56
N THR A 118 -12.66 40.71 -16.59
CA THR A 118 -13.24 40.06 -17.78
C THR A 118 -12.28 40.14 -18.94
N LYS A 119 -12.54 39.37 -20.00
CA LYS A 119 -11.73 39.40 -21.23
C LYS A 119 -11.53 40.80 -21.83
N ASP A 120 -12.50 41.70 -21.63
CA ASP A 120 -12.48 43.06 -22.17
C ASP A 120 -11.85 44.09 -21.21
N THR A 121 -11.76 43.76 -19.91
CA THR A 121 -11.22 44.66 -18.88
C THR A 121 -9.82 44.28 -18.43
N VAL A 122 -9.38 43.05 -18.72
CA VAL A 122 -8.07 42.55 -18.30
C VAL A 122 -6.93 43.33 -18.94
N GLU A 123 -6.01 43.81 -18.11
CA GLU A 123 -4.80 44.49 -18.57
C GLU A 123 -3.96 43.57 -19.45
N ARG A 124 -3.62 44.04 -20.66
CA ARG A 124 -2.76 43.30 -21.61
C ARG A 124 -1.33 43.24 -21.07
N THR A 125 -0.74 42.05 -21.08
CA THR A 125 0.63 41.85 -20.61
C THR A 125 1.61 42.42 -21.62
N VAL A 126 2.55 43.26 -21.17
CA VAL A 126 3.68 43.70 -22.01
C VAL A 126 4.73 42.60 -22.01
N PHE A 127 5.20 42.20 -23.20
CA PHE A 127 6.23 41.16 -23.31
C PHE A 127 7.54 41.61 -22.64
N ASP A 128 8.10 40.71 -21.84
CA ASP A 128 9.36 40.88 -21.11
C ASP A 128 10.02 39.50 -21.00
N SER A 129 11.23 39.35 -21.53
CA SER A 129 11.90 38.06 -21.60
C SER A 129 12.18 37.45 -20.22
N GLU A 130 12.44 38.28 -19.20
CA GLU A 130 12.72 37.79 -17.86
C GLU A 130 11.44 37.31 -17.17
N LYS A 131 10.32 38.03 -17.36
CA LYS A 131 9.03 37.64 -16.78
C LYS A 131 8.41 36.39 -17.39
N PHE A 132 8.74 36.08 -18.63
CA PHE A 132 8.26 34.87 -19.31
C PHE A 132 9.23 33.68 -19.16
N SER A 133 10.45 33.91 -18.69
CA SER A 133 11.39 32.84 -18.34
C SER A 133 10.93 32.12 -17.07
N ASP A 134 10.79 30.78 -17.12
CA ASP A 134 10.25 29.95 -16.03
C ASP A 134 8.86 30.42 -15.53
N ALA A 135 8.01 30.94 -16.43
CA ALA A 135 6.69 31.45 -16.09
C ALA A 135 5.59 30.39 -16.23
N VAL A 136 4.56 30.49 -15.39
CA VAL A 136 3.27 29.82 -15.61
C VAL A 136 2.29 30.84 -16.14
N ILE A 137 1.68 30.54 -17.28
CA ILE A 137 0.76 31.45 -17.96
C ILE A 137 -0.60 30.82 -18.22
N MET A 138 -1.62 31.67 -18.23
CA MET A 138 -3.01 31.33 -18.51
C MET A 138 -3.55 32.23 -19.62
N ARG A 139 -4.61 31.79 -20.29
CA ARG A 139 -5.17 32.50 -21.45
C ARG A 139 -6.12 33.61 -20.98
N SER A 140 -5.71 34.87 -21.14
CA SER A 140 -6.54 36.04 -20.78
C SER A 140 -7.87 36.08 -21.54
N TYR A 141 -7.87 35.63 -22.80
CA TYR A 141 -9.07 35.59 -23.66
C TYR A 141 -10.08 34.49 -23.28
N LYS A 142 -9.79 33.68 -22.26
CA LYS A 142 -10.72 32.72 -21.65
C LYS A 142 -11.04 33.06 -20.19
N ILE A 143 -10.64 34.24 -19.70
CA ILE A 143 -10.77 34.58 -18.28
C ILE A 143 -12.22 34.56 -17.79
N ASP A 144 -13.19 34.84 -18.66
CA ASP A 144 -14.61 34.78 -18.31
C ASP A 144 -15.07 33.37 -17.89
N THR A 145 -14.37 32.30 -18.34
CA THR A 145 -14.68 30.92 -17.95
C THR A 145 -14.12 30.56 -16.57
N TRP A 146 -13.22 31.36 -16.00
CA TRP A 146 -12.58 31.09 -14.71
C TRP A 146 -13.52 31.33 -13.51
N LYS A 147 -14.80 31.58 -13.75
CA LYS A 147 -15.82 31.57 -12.69
C LYS A 147 -16.48 30.20 -12.53
N SER A 148 -16.42 29.37 -13.57
CA SER A 148 -17.11 28.07 -13.62
C SER A 148 -16.17 26.89 -13.93
N GLU A 149 -14.98 27.15 -14.47
CA GLU A 149 -14.04 26.13 -14.92
C GLU A 149 -12.62 26.47 -14.52
N ARG A 150 -11.85 25.44 -14.15
CA ARG A 150 -10.43 25.57 -13.82
C ARG A 150 -9.63 26.13 -15.01
N PRO A 151 -8.79 27.16 -14.81
CA PRO A 151 -7.94 27.72 -15.84
C PRO A 151 -6.94 26.67 -16.31
N THR A 152 -6.59 26.78 -17.59
CA THR A 152 -5.55 25.93 -18.17
C THR A 152 -4.19 26.58 -17.94
N PHE A 153 -3.39 25.97 -17.07
CA PHE A 153 -2.03 26.40 -16.77
C PHE A 153 -1.05 25.87 -17.81
N HIS A 154 -0.18 26.74 -18.31
CA HIS A 154 0.85 26.40 -19.29
C HIS A 154 2.20 26.85 -18.73
N HIS A 155 3.21 25.98 -18.77
CA HIS A 155 4.58 26.44 -18.51
C HIS A 155 5.23 26.89 -19.80
N VAL A 156 5.99 27.98 -19.72
CA VAL A 156 6.81 28.45 -20.85
C VAL A 156 8.02 27.55 -20.98
N VAL A 157 8.17 26.95 -22.17
CA VAL A 157 9.31 26.09 -22.53
C VAL A 157 10.41 26.91 -23.17
N SER A 158 10.04 27.79 -24.11
CA SER A 158 10.97 28.64 -24.84
C SER A 158 10.29 29.90 -25.36
N ILE A 159 11.11 30.94 -25.59
CA ILE A 159 10.69 32.17 -26.25
C ILE A 159 11.11 32.07 -27.72
N CYS A 160 10.15 32.13 -28.64
CA CYS A 160 10.38 31.97 -30.07
C CYS A 160 10.59 33.33 -30.74
N CYS A 161 11.82 33.84 -30.68
CA CYS A 161 12.18 35.14 -31.26
C CYS A 161 12.02 35.21 -32.80
N ASP A 162 11.92 34.06 -33.45
CA ASP A 162 11.72 33.90 -34.89
C ASP A 162 10.24 33.86 -35.31
N MET A 163 9.31 33.85 -34.34
CA MET A 163 7.87 33.79 -34.60
C MET A 163 7.15 34.98 -33.96
N THR A 164 6.22 35.58 -34.71
CA THR A 164 5.39 36.69 -34.25
C THR A 164 3.90 36.40 -34.49
N PRO A 165 2.97 37.22 -34.00
CA PRO A 165 1.55 37.10 -34.32
C PRO A 165 1.21 37.07 -35.82
N SER A 166 2.10 37.58 -36.67
CA SER A 166 1.97 37.58 -38.13
C SER A 166 2.48 36.29 -38.79
N SER A 167 3.16 35.41 -38.05
CA SER A 167 3.66 34.13 -38.54
C SER A 167 2.54 33.15 -38.88
N SER A 168 2.85 32.17 -39.74
CA SER A 168 1.91 31.13 -40.17
C SER A 168 1.44 30.25 -39.02
N PHE A 169 0.15 29.92 -38.98
CA PHE A 169 -0.41 29.09 -37.91
C PHE A 169 -0.01 27.60 -38.08
N PRO A 170 0.36 26.85 -37.02
CA PRO A 170 1.11 25.57 -37.12
C PRO A 170 0.31 24.34 -37.60
N VAL A 171 -0.98 24.48 -37.91
CA VAL A 171 -1.85 23.37 -38.34
C VAL A 171 -2.35 23.64 -39.75
N VAL A 172 -2.57 22.58 -40.54
CA VAL A 172 -3.36 22.61 -41.80
C VAL A 172 -4.77 23.09 -41.46
N SER A 173 -4.93 24.39 -41.29
CA SER A 173 -6.07 25.04 -40.66
C SER A 173 -6.64 26.10 -41.59
N LYS A 174 -7.88 26.51 -41.32
CA LYS A 174 -8.59 27.55 -42.09
C LYS A 174 -7.96 28.95 -41.96
N TYR A 175 -6.95 29.13 -41.13
CA TYR A 175 -6.39 30.42 -40.75
C TYR A 175 -4.95 30.55 -41.24
N LYS A 176 -4.57 31.71 -41.76
CA LYS A 176 -3.23 31.96 -42.28
C LYS A 176 -2.26 32.31 -41.17
N THR A 177 -2.65 33.19 -40.23
CA THR A 177 -1.76 33.70 -39.17
C THR A 177 -2.37 33.55 -37.78
N PHE A 178 -1.55 33.69 -36.73
CA PHE A 178 -2.04 33.72 -35.34
C PHE A 178 -3.02 34.89 -35.11
N GLN A 179 -2.72 36.07 -35.66
CA GLN A 179 -3.60 37.24 -35.61
C GLN A 179 -5.00 36.93 -36.19
N GLU A 180 -5.07 36.30 -37.37
CA GLU A 180 -6.34 35.93 -38.00
C GLU A 180 -7.12 34.93 -37.15
N TYR A 181 -6.43 33.96 -36.55
CA TYR A 181 -7.04 32.98 -35.66
C TYR A 181 -7.67 33.62 -34.42
N PHE A 182 -6.93 34.47 -33.69
CA PHE A 182 -7.43 35.09 -32.46
C PHE A 182 -8.58 36.08 -32.73
N PHE A 183 -8.51 36.82 -33.84
CA PHE A 183 -9.60 37.70 -34.26
C PHE A 183 -10.84 36.91 -34.64
N THR A 184 -10.71 35.91 -35.52
CA THR A 184 -11.86 35.18 -36.06
C THR A 184 -12.54 34.27 -35.03
N LYS A 185 -11.75 33.62 -34.16
CA LYS A 185 -12.28 32.65 -33.20
C LYS A 185 -12.70 33.27 -31.87
N TYR A 186 -11.95 34.24 -31.37
CA TYR A 186 -12.16 34.81 -30.04
C TYR A 186 -12.56 36.29 -30.08
N ASN A 187 -12.63 36.93 -31.25
CA ASN A 187 -12.87 38.36 -31.39
C ASN A 187 -11.90 39.19 -30.54
N VAL A 188 -10.60 38.91 -30.68
CA VAL A 188 -9.51 39.60 -29.99
C VAL A 188 -8.53 40.16 -31.02
N MET A 189 -8.28 41.47 -30.94
CA MET A 189 -7.20 42.11 -31.71
C MET A 189 -5.91 42.08 -30.89
N ILE A 190 -4.81 41.70 -31.55
CA ILE A 190 -3.46 41.75 -30.99
C ILE A 190 -2.88 43.13 -31.32
N HIS A 191 -2.35 43.83 -30.32
CA HIS A 191 -1.82 45.19 -30.49
C HIS A 191 -0.35 45.19 -30.90
N ASP A 192 0.46 44.34 -30.30
CA ASP A 192 1.87 44.22 -30.65
C ASP A 192 2.09 43.05 -31.62
N LEU A 193 2.31 43.34 -32.89
CA LEU A 193 2.54 42.32 -33.92
C LEU A 193 4.02 41.92 -34.07
N GLU A 194 4.93 42.60 -33.38
CA GLU A 194 6.37 42.33 -33.40
C GLU A 194 6.82 41.51 -32.18
N GLN A 195 5.97 41.37 -31.16
CA GLN A 195 6.26 40.54 -29.99
C GLN A 195 6.58 39.08 -30.40
N PRO A 196 7.54 38.43 -29.74
CA PRO A 196 7.81 37.02 -29.97
C PRO A 196 6.66 36.15 -29.43
N LEU A 197 6.45 34.99 -30.04
CA LEU A 197 5.57 33.98 -29.46
C LEU A 197 6.28 33.20 -28.36
N VAL A 198 5.51 32.62 -27.43
CA VAL A 198 6.04 31.71 -26.41
C VAL A 198 5.57 30.29 -26.68
N GLU A 199 6.53 29.37 -26.74
CA GLU A 199 6.26 27.94 -26.80
C GLU A 199 5.91 27.44 -25.40
N THR A 200 4.78 26.77 -25.28
CA THR A 200 4.28 26.31 -23.99
C THR A 200 3.79 24.87 -24.02
N VAL A 201 3.75 24.26 -22.83
CA VAL A 201 3.16 22.95 -22.63
C VAL A 201 2.15 23.02 -21.49
N GLN A 202 0.95 22.49 -21.75
CA GLN A 202 -0.12 22.43 -20.76
C GLN A 202 0.28 21.55 -19.57
N MET A 203 0.14 22.10 -18.36
CA MET A 203 0.36 21.36 -17.12
C MET A 203 -0.73 20.29 -16.92
N GLY A 204 -0.33 19.14 -16.34
CA GLY A 204 -1.19 17.97 -16.18
C GLY A 204 -2.14 18.02 -14.99
N ASP A 205 -2.80 16.89 -14.76
CA ASP A 205 -3.74 16.69 -13.65
C ASP A 205 -3.06 16.75 -12.29
N LEU A 206 -3.83 16.99 -11.23
CA LEU A 206 -3.35 17.07 -9.83
C LEU A 206 -3.00 15.70 -9.20
N HIS A 207 -3.24 14.61 -9.92
CA HIS A 207 -3.04 13.24 -9.43
C HIS A 207 -1.65 12.74 -9.84
N MET A 208 -0.66 12.87 -8.94
CA MET A 208 0.77 12.59 -9.21
C MET A 208 1.33 11.39 -8.41
N TRP A 209 0.45 10.62 -7.77
CA TRP A 209 0.80 9.45 -6.94
C TRP A 209 1.07 8.18 -7.73
N LYS A 210 0.46 8.03 -8.90
CA LYS A 210 0.73 6.93 -9.82
C LYS A 210 1.87 7.30 -10.73
N PRO A 211 2.80 6.39 -10.98
CA PRO A 211 3.81 6.64 -11.98
C PRO A 211 3.13 6.72 -13.35
N LEU A 212 3.57 7.67 -14.15
CA LEU A 212 3.06 7.89 -15.51
C LEU A 212 3.64 6.81 -16.45
N TYR A 213 3.39 5.54 -16.14
CA TYR A 213 3.91 4.40 -16.91
C TYR A 213 3.17 4.28 -18.24
N LEU A 214 3.69 4.94 -19.28
CA LEU A 214 3.33 4.61 -20.66
C LEU A 214 4.35 3.63 -21.29
N SER A 215 5.56 3.52 -20.73
CA SER A 215 6.39 2.30 -20.73
C SER A 215 7.59 2.43 -19.75
N PRO A 216 8.08 1.36 -19.10
CA PRO A 216 9.22 1.46 -18.18
C PRO A 216 10.55 1.95 -18.78
N VAL A 217 10.71 1.91 -20.12
CA VAL A 217 11.83 2.55 -20.85
C VAL A 217 11.88 4.07 -20.61
N GLU A 218 10.72 4.68 -20.31
CA GLU A 218 10.58 6.13 -20.14
C GLU A 218 10.93 6.61 -18.72
N THR A 219 10.96 5.70 -17.73
CA THR A 219 11.04 6.07 -16.30
C THR A 219 12.44 6.10 -15.71
N PHE A 220 13.44 5.49 -16.36
CA PHE A 220 14.72 5.20 -15.69
C PHE A 220 15.98 5.49 -16.51
N ASP A 221 15.85 6.01 -17.73
CA ASP A 221 17.00 6.49 -18.51
C ASP A 221 17.07 8.03 -18.41
N ASP A 222 18.14 8.55 -17.79
CA ASP A 222 18.62 9.95 -17.96
C ASP A 222 19.08 10.23 -19.41
N LYS A 223 18.55 9.50 -20.40
CA LYS A 223 18.85 9.71 -21.81
C LYS A 223 17.84 10.67 -22.41
N LEU A 224 18.37 11.66 -23.12
CA LEU A 224 17.67 12.61 -23.99
C LEU A 224 16.82 11.97 -25.12
N ALA A 225 16.68 10.64 -25.18
CA ALA A 225 15.96 9.95 -26.24
C ALA A 225 14.45 9.91 -25.94
N LEU A 226 13.72 10.86 -26.54
CA LEU A 226 12.27 11.02 -26.45
C LEU A 226 11.52 9.78 -26.95
N SER A 227 10.60 9.24 -26.13
CA SER A 227 9.71 8.14 -26.51
C SER A 227 8.69 8.53 -27.59
N LYS A 228 8.00 7.54 -28.18
CA LYS A 228 6.83 7.74 -29.08
C LYS A 228 5.67 8.48 -28.40
N THR A 229 5.57 8.41 -27.07
CA THR A 229 4.62 9.18 -26.25
C THR A 229 5.11 10.61 -26.07
N LYS A 230 6.41 10.84 -25.86
CA LYS A 230 7.02 12.18 -25.92
C LYS A 230 6.96 12.79 -27.34
N GLN A 231 6.99 11.98 -28.40
CA GLN A 231 6.69 12.37 -29.79
C GLN A 231 5.19 12.66 -29.99
N ARG A 232 4.28 11.97 -29.28
CA ARG A 232 2.86 12.38 -29.19
C ARG A 232 2.67 13.66 -28.36
N HIS A 233 3.53 13.94 -27.37
CA HIS A 233 3.51 15.20 -26.61
C HIS A 233 4.17 16.36 -27.36
N GLN A 234 5.05 16.11 -28.34
CA GLN A 234 5.41 17.13 -29.34
C GLN A 234 4.17 17.63 -30.11
N ASN A 235 3.06 16.87 -30.16
CA ASN A 235 1.79 17.32 -30.73
C ASN A 235 0.91 18.16 -29.77
N TYR A 236 1.40 18.55 -28.58
CA TYR A 236 0.73 19.46 -27.63
C TYR A 236 1.56 20.70 -27.28
N LYS A 237 2.66 20.95 -28.00
CA LYS A 237 3.34 22.24 -27.95
C LYS A 237 2.39 23.30 -28.49
N GLU A 238 2.04 24.27 -27.66
CA GLU A 238 1.16 25.35 -28.05
C GLU A 238 1.90 26.68 -27.99
N TYR A 239 1.78 27.43 -29.09
CA TYR A 239 2.33 28.77 -29.18
C TYR A 239 1.30 29.77 -28.70
N LEU A 240 1.64 30.53 -27.68
CA LEU A 240 0.79 31.57 -27.12
C LEU A 240 1.38 32.95 -27.40
N VAL A 241 0.50 33.94 -27.50
CA VAL A 241 0.86 35.36 -27.68
C VAL A 241 1.00 35.97 -26.28
N PRO A 242 2.18 36.49 -25.89
CA PRO A 242 2.43 37.05 -24.55
C PRO A 242 1.37 38.07 -24.09
N GLU A 243 0.99 38.99 -24.96
CA GLU A 243 -0.05 40.01 -24.72
C GLU A 243 -1.41 39.42 -24.32
N LEU A 244 -1.70 38.22 -24.81
CA LEU A 244 -2.95 37.52 -24.56
C LEU A 244 -2.85 36.54 -23.39
N CYS A 245 -1.81 36.63 -22.57
CA CYS A 245 -1.58 35.78 -21.42
C CYS A 245 -1.64 36.55 -20.10
N VAL A 246 -2.08 35.86 -19.05
CA VAL A 246 -1.95 36.30 -17.65
C VAL A 246 -0.83 35.47 -17.01
N ILE A 247 0.11 36.12 -16.34
CA ILE A 247 1.23 35.46 -15.65
C ILE A 247 0.80 35.13 -14.22
N HIS A 248 0.99 33.88 -13.83
CA HIS A 248 0.76 33.43 -12.46
C HIS A 248 1.91 33.90 -11.53
N PRO A 249 1.66 34.21 -10.24
CA PRO A 249 2.71 34.68 -9.33
C PRO A 249 3.87 33.68 -9.10
N PHE A 250 3.59 32.39 -9.26
CA PHE A 250 4.61 31.35 -9.07
C PHE A 250 5.38 31.08 -10.34
N GLN A 251 6.70 30.99 -10.19
CA GLN A 251 7.59 30.39 -11.18
C GLN A 251 7.17 28.94 -11.47
N SER A 252 7.38 28.48 -12.70
CA SER A 252 6.97 27.16 -13.15
C SER A 252 7.65 26.05 -12.36
N SER A 253 8.94 26.20 -12.05
CA SER A 253 9.67 25.30 -11.16
C SER A 253 8.99 25.11 -9.79
N LEU A 254 8.55 26.19 -9.14
CA LEU A 254 7.84 26.15 -7.86
C LEU A 254 6.40 25.64 -8.01
N PHE A 255 5.69 26.08 -9.05
CA PHE A 255 4.31 25.69 -9.32
C PHE A 255 4.19 24.17 -9.50
N LEU A 256 5.14 23.52 -10.19
CA LEU A 256 5.17 22.07 -10.32
C LEU A 256 5.29 21.34 -8.98
N LYS A 257 6.06 21.90 -8.03
CA LYS A 257 6.15 21.37 -6.66
C LYS A 257 4.81 21.54 -5.92
N VAL A 258 4.18 22.71 -6.04
CA VAL A 258 2.87 23.00 -5.42
C VAL A 258 1.79 22.05 -5.92
N MET A 259 1.79 21.74 -7.23
CA MET A 259 0.88 20.77 -7.85
C MET A 259 0.99 19.34 -7.27
N CYS A 260 2.12 19.00 -6.65
CA CYS A 260 2.33 17.71 -6.00
C CYS A 260 1.79 17.67 -4.55
N LEU A 261 1.54 18.84 -3.92
CA LEU A 261 1.17 18.92 -2.50
C LEU A 261 0.01 18.02 -2.10
N PRO A 262 -1.12 17.94 -2.83
CA PRO A 262 -2.22 17.06 -2.43
C PRO A 262 -1.79 15.59 -2.30
N THR A 263 -1.00 15.11 -3.27
CA THR A 263 -0.46 13.74 -3.27
C THR A 263 0.52 13.54 -2.12
N VAL A 264 1.42 14.49 -1.92
CA VAL A 264 2.43 14.47 -0.87
C VAL A 264 1.77 14.40 0.51
N LEU A 265 0.79 15.27 0.77
CA LEU A 265 0.09 15.35 2.05
C LEU A 265 -0.74 14.10 2.31
N PHE A 266 -1.44 13.60 1.29
CA PHE A 266 -2.18 12.34 1.39
C PHE A 266 -1.26 11.17 1.78
N ARG A 267 -0.12 11.02 1.10
CA ARG A 267 0.83 9.94 1.39
C ARG A 267 1.48 10.12 2.76
N LEU A 268 1.89 11.34 3.08
CA LEU A 268 2.51 11.68 4.36
C LEU A 268 1.56 11.33 5.51
N ASN A 269 0.29 11.70 5.42
CA ASN A 269 -0.70 11.33 6.41
C ASN A 269 -0.79 9.81 6.60
N GLY A 270 -0.89 9.04 5.51
CA GLY A 270 -0.92 7.57 5.61
C GLY A 270 0.31 7.00 6.32
N LEU A 271 1.49 7.54 6.05
CA LEU A 271 2.73 7.12 6.73
C LEU A 271 2.77 7.55 8.20
N LEU A 272 2.24 8.72 8.55
CA LEU A 272 2.16 9.19 9.94
C LEU A 272 1.19 8.34 10.76
N LEU A 273 0.04 8.00 10.20
CA LEU A 273 -0.93 7.07 10.80
C LEU A 273 -0.33 5.66 10.97
N ALA A 274 0.44 5.19 9.97
CA ALA A 274 1.17 3.93 10.08
C ALA A 274 2.25 3.96 11.18
N GLU A 275 2.93 5.09 11.38
CA GLU A 275 3.90 5.25 12.46
C GLU A 275 3.21 5.38 13.83
N GLU A 276 2.05 6.02 13.91
CA GLU A 276 1.25 6.11 15.13
C GLU A 276 0.84 4.72 15.63
N ILE A 277 0.28 3.88 14.75
CA ILE A 277 -0.10 2.52 15.12
C ILE A 277 1.14 1.66 15.48
N ARG A 278 2.27 1.84 14.80
CA ARG A 278 3.55 1.19 15.16
C ARG A 278 3.94 1.54 16.59
N ARG A 279 3.92 2.83 16.96
CA ARG A 279 4.26 3.31 18.31
C ARG A 279 3.30 2.75 19.36
N ALA A 280 2.00 2.76 19.09
CA ALA A 280 1.00 2.21 20.00
C ALA A 280 1.25 0.71 20.28
N ILE A 281 1.54 -0.08 19.25
CA ILE A 281 1.84 -1.51 19.39
C ILE A 281 3.19 -1.73 20.07
N ALA A 282 4.22 -0.93 19.75
CA ALA A 282 5.50 -1.01 20.43
C ALA A 282 5.37 -0.73 21.94
N GLN A 283 4.54 0.24 22.34
CA GLN A 283 4.29 0.58 23.75
C GLN A 283 3.45 -0.47 24.47
N GLU A 284 2.33 -0.90 23.87
CA GLU A 284 1.35 -1.78 24.53
C GLU A 284 1.73 -3.27 24.42
N ALA A 285 2.21 -3.71 23.25
CA ALA A 285 2.54 -5.11 22.95
C ALA A 285 4.02 -5.45 23.10
N ARG A 286 4.90 -4.43 23.25
CA ARG A 286 6.36 -4.59 23.32
C ARG A 286 6.92 -5.34 22.10
N VAL A 287 6.48 -4.90 20.92
CA VAL A 287 6.99 -5.35 19.61
C VAL A 287 7.78 -4.21 18.98
N GLY A 288 9.07 -4.17 19.29
CA GLY A 288 9.98 -3.12 18.86
C GLY A 288 10.05 -1.91 19.79
N THR A 289 10.90 -0.94 19.42
CA THR A 289 11.14 0.30 20.16
C THR A 289 10.10 1.37 19.84
N ALA A 290 9.44 1.94 20.86
CA ALA A 290 8.45 3.01 20.65
C ALA A 290 9.06 4.30 20.12
N GLU A 291 10.23 4.70 20.63
CA GLU A 291 10.97 5.88 20.19
C GLU A 291 12.18 5.44 19.38
N LEU A 292 12.24 5.89 18.14
CA LEU A 292 13.38 5.67 17.27
C LEU A 292 14.46 6.69 17.65
N THR A 293 15.69 6.23 17.90
CA THR A 293 16.82 7.12 18.10
C THR A 293 17.15 7.87 16.80
N GLY A 294 17.73 9.07 16.91
CA GLY A 294 18.01 9.95 15.75
C GLY A 294 18.96 9.38 14.68
N SER A 295 19.51 8.19 14.86
CA SER A 295 20.29 7.45 13.86
C SER A 295 19.43 6.59 12.92
N THR A 296 18.17 6.35 13.24
CA THR A 296 17.33 5.41 12.49
C THR A 296 16.66 6.12 11.31
N ALA A 297 17.23 5.95 10.12
CA ALA A 297 16.66 6.42 8.88
C ALA A 297 15.92 5.28 8.18
N TRP A 298 14.61 5.45 7.97
CA TRP A 298 13.83 4.52 7.16
C TRP A 298 14.28 4.55 5.70
N GLN A 299 14.39 3.38 5.08
CA GLN A 299 14.73 3.28 3.66
C GLN A 299 13.64 3.92 2.80
N PRO A 300 14.00 4.50 1.64
CA PRO A 300 13.01 4.99 0.69
C PRO A 300 12.00 3.91 0.31
N PHE A 301 10.72 4.27 0.34
CA PHE A 301 9.61 3.44 -0.07
C PHE A 301 9.42 3.55 -1.58
N HIS A 302 9.70 2.50 -2.34
CA HIS A 302 9.58 2.46 -3.78
C HIS A 302 8.15 2.07 -4.21
N LEU A 303 7.48 2.91 -5.01
CA LEU A 303 6.13 2.64 -5.54
C LEU A 303 6.17 1.92 -6.91
N GLU A 304 7.34 1.45 -7.33
CA GLU A 304 7.61 1.07 -8.71
C GLU A 304 7.32 -0.42 -8.95
N THR A 305 6.04 -0.80 -8.96
CA THR A 305 5.64 -2.23 -9.03
C THR A 305 4.45 -2.55 -9.92
N THR A 306 3.78 -1.58 -10.55
CA THR A 306 2.44 -1.83 -11.15
C THR A 306 2.38 -2.86 -12.27
N ASN A 307 3.50 -3.22 -12.89
CA ASN A 307 3.53 -4.37 -13.79
C ASN A 307 4.89 -5.07 -13.77
N LYS A 308 5.12 -5.91 -12.77
CA LYS A 308 6.31 -6.76 -12.66
C LYS A 308 6.64 -7.48 -13.97
N SER A 309 5.64 -8.02 -14.69
CA SER A 309 5.85 -8.72 -15.96
C SER A 309 6.45 -7.80 -17.05
N LEU A 310 5.99 -6.55 -17.12
CA LEU A 310 6.53 -5.56 -18.06
C LEU A 310 7.92 -5.08 -17.63
N THR A 311 8.12 -4.87 -16.32
CA THR A 311 9.40 -4.50 -15.73
C THR A 311 10.47 -5.56 -15.99
N ASP A 312 10.15 -6.83 -15.72
CA ASP A 312 11.05 -7.96 -15.92
C ASP A 312 11.37 -8.17 -17.41
N TYR A 313 10.36 -8.02 -18.29
CA TYR A 313 10.57 -8.04 -19.75
C TYR A 313 11.56 -6.95 -20.18
N LEU A 314 11.40 -5.72 -19.70
CA LEU A 314 12.25 -4.59 -20.08
C LEU A 314 13.66 -4.69 -19.51
N PHE A 315 13.81 -5.25 -18.31
CA PHE A 315 15.12 -5.59 -17.75
C PHE A 315 15.83 -6.65 -18.60
N GLN A 316 15.13 -7.72 -19.01
CA GLN A 316 15.69 -8.79 -19.83
C GLN A 316 16.20 -8.32 -21.19
N ILE A 317 15.50 -7.39 -21.84
CA ILE A 317 15.93 -6.82 -23.13
C ILE A 317 16.98 -5.69 -22.97
N GLY A 318 17.43 -5.41 -21.74
CA GLY A 318 18.45 -4.40 -21.44
C GLY A 318 17.97 -2.95 -21.57
N GLU A 319 16.65 -2.72 -21.66
CA GLU A 319 16.05 -1.40 -21.78
C GLU A 319 15.72 -0.76 -20.42
N LEU A 320 15.96 -1.47 -19.32
CA LEU A 320 15.69 -1.03 -17.96
C LEU A 320 16.87 -1.37 -17.04
N ARG A 321 17.30 -0.42 -16.21
CA ARG A 321 18.29 -0.67 -15.13
C ARG A 321 17.62 -1.41 -13.97
N GLU A 322 18.43 -2.07 -13.14
CA GLU A 322 17.94 -2.75 -11.93
C GLU A 322 17.11 -1.79 -11.07
N ILE A 323 15.84 -2.14 -10.83
CA ILE A 323 14.93 -1.31 -10.04
C ILE A 323 15.14 -1.63 -8.55
N PRO A 324 15.37 -0.62 -7.70
CA PRO A 324 15.38 -0.81 -6.26
C PRO A 324 14.01 -1.32 -5.79
N LYS A 325 14.00 -2.53 -5.22
CA LYS A 325 12.80 -3.17 -4.68
C LYS A 325 12.62 -2.77 -3.22
N ASN A 326 11.36 -2.75 -2.75
CA ASN A 326 11.06 -2.75 -1.31
C ASN A 326 11.38 -4.13 -0.74
N GLU A 327 12.66 -4.50 -0.70
CA GLU A 327 13.07 -5.77 -0.10
C GLU A 327 12.88 -5.70 1.40
N ILE A 328 11.89 -6.45 1.86
CA ILE A 328 11.76 -6.79 3.27
C ILE A 328 12.80 -7.88 3.49
N ILE A 329 13.87 -7.57 4.23
CA ILE A 329 14.85 -8.57 4.63
C ILE A 329 14.23 -9.36 5.77
N PRO A 330 13.89 -10.63 5.57
CA PRO A 330 13.30 -11.45 6.61
C PRO A 330 14.34 -11.67 7.71
N CYS A 331 13.96 -11.42 8.95
CA CYS A 331 14.86 -11.55 10.11
C CYS A 331 14.63 -12.84 10.91
N ASP A 332 13.63 -13.64 10.54
CA ASP A 332 13.16 -14.83 11.25
C ASP A 332 13.46 -16.15 10.52
N ILE A 333 14.13 -16.09 9.38
CA ILE A 333 14.44 -17.26 8.55
C ILE A 333 15.90 -17.28 8.12
N VAL A 334 16.43 -18.49 7.92
CA VAL A 334 17.73 -18.74 7.30
C VAL A 334 17.49 -19.29 5.90
N LYS A 335 18.08 -18.66 4.88
CA LYS A 335 18.05 -19.16 3.50
C LYS A 335 19.40 -19.75 3.10
N ASP A 336 19.37 -20.84 2.33
CA ASP A 336 20.58 -21.32 1.65
C ASP A 336 21.02 -20.28 0.60
N ILE A 337 22.32 -20.01 0.52
CA ILE A 337 22.88 -18.95 -0.35
C ILE A 337 22.73 -19.32 -1.83
N ASN A 338 22.74 -20.61 -2.17
CA ASN A 338 22.74 -21.07 -3.56
C ASN A 338 21.33 -21.37 -4.06
N SER A 339 20.49 -22.04 -3.24
CA SER A 339 19.12 -22.40 -3.64
C SER A 339 18.08 -21.34 -3.28
N ASN A 340 18.41 -20.40 -2.37
CA ASN A 340 17.47 -19.43 -1.79
C ASN A 340 16.26 -20.08 -1.09
N GLU A 341 16.38 -21.37 -0.75
CA GLU A 341 15.38 -22.11 0.02
C GLU A 341 15.51 -21.81 1.50
N ILE A 342 14.38 -21.76 2.21
CA ILE A 342 14.39 -21.59 3.65
C ILE A 342 14.84 -22.90 4.30
N THR A 343 15.94 -22.84 5.03
CA THR A 343 16.55 -23.98 5.73
C THR A 343 16.19 -24.02 7.22
N SER A 344 15.82 -22.89 7.81
CA SER A 344 15.39 -22.83 9.21
C SER A 344 14.46 -21.64 9.48
N PHE A 345 13.54 -21.82 10.42
CA PHE A 345 12.64 -20.82 11.00
C PHE A 345 12.98 -20.49 12.47
N ASP A 346 14.09 -21.03 13.01
CA ASP A 346 14.41 -20.98 14.45
C ASP A 346 15.16 -19.70 14.86
N VAL A 347 15.13 -18.66 14.04
CA VAL A 347 15.84 -17.41 14.34
C VAL A 347 15.02 -16.59 15.33
N LYS A 348 15.55 -16.45 16.56
CA LYS A 348 14.95 -15.60 17.60
C LYS A 348 15.40 -14.16 17.43
N ILE A 349 14.44 -13.25 17.34
CA ILE A 349 14.66 -11.81 17.23
C ILE A 349 14.48 -11.16 18.60
N ASP A 350 15.43 -10.32 19.00
CA ASP A 350 15.27 -9.49 20.19
C ASP A 350 14.37 -8.28 19.89
N LEU A 351 13.10 -8.43 20.22
CA LEU A 351 12.08 -7.40 20.01
C LEU A 351 12.30 -6.13 20.84
N ASN A 352 13.19 -6.12 21.83
CA ASN A 352 13.48 -4.90 22.60
C ASN A 352 14.41 -3.94 21.85
N THR A 353 15.25 -4.47 20.95
CA THR A 353 16.18 -3.68 20.14
C THR A 353 15.70 -3.48 18.71
N HIS A 354 14.74 -4.29 18.27
CA HIS A 354 14.11 -4.18 16.96
C HIS A 354 13.26 -2.90 16.84
N THR A 355 13.16 -2.31 15.64
CA THR A 355 12.37 -1.07 15.44
C THR A 355 10.88 -1.31 15.21
N GLY A 356 10.50 -2.57 14.95
CA GLY A 356 9.19 -2.95 14.43
C GLY A 356 9.10 -2.74 12.91
N PRO A 357 7.91 -2.97 12.30
CA PRO A 357 7.70 -2.78 10.88
C PRO A 357 7.84 -1.30 10.47
N SER A 358 8.37 -1.06 9.27
CA SER A 358 8.47 0.29 8.74
C SER A 358 7.08 0.88 8.47
N PRO A 359 6.91 2.20 8.59
CA PRO A 359 5.66 2.88 8.25
C PRO A 359 5.17 2.55 6.83
N SER A 360 6.07 2.36 5.87
CA SER A 360 5.72 1.94 4.51
C SER A 360 5.07 0.55 4.44
N LEU A 361 5.57 -0.42 5.21
CA LEU A 361 5.05 -1.79 5.21
C LEU A 361 3.70 -1.86 5.94
N LEU A 362 3.55 -1.09 7.02
CA LEU A 362 2.28 -0.93 7.70
C LEU A 362 1.25 -0.21 6.82
N LEU A 363 1.64 0.86 6.12
CA LEU A 363 0.76 1.54 5.17
C LEU A 363 0.28 0.58 4.08
N GLN A 364 1.13 -0.34 3.60
CA GLN A 364 0.73 -1.38 2.67
C GLN A 364 -0.34 -2.32 3.26
N ALA A 365 -0.16 -2.79 4.50
CA ALA A 365 -1.16 -3.61 5.19
C ALA A 365 -2.49 -2.87 5.44
N LEU A 366 -2.46 -1.54 5.51
CA LEU A 366 -3.62 -0.68 5.76
C LEU A 366 -4.29 -0.16 4.48
N THR A 367 -3.78 -0.53 3.30
CA THR A 367 -4.31 -0.05 2.01
C THR A 367 -5.05 -1.17 1.28
N ALA A 368 -6.36 -0.98 1.11
CA ALA A 368 -7.20 -1.94 0.41
C ALA A 368 -7.06 -1.81 -1.11
N LYS A 369 -7.25 -2.92 -1.81
CA LYS A 369 -7.25 -2.95 -3.28
C LYS A 369 -8.22 -1.95 -3.92
N SER A 370 -9.36 -1.69 -3.27
CA SER A 370 -10.36 -0.72 -3.74
C SER A 370 -9.87 0.73 -3.74
N ALA A 371 -8.81 1.04 -2.97
CA ALA A 371 -8.17 2.35 -3.02
C ALA A 371 -7.47 2.57 -4.36
N GLY A 372 -7.11 1.51 -5.07
CA GLY A 372 -6.49 1.59 -6.38
C GLY A 372 -5.13 2.30 -6.35
N ASP A 373 -4.39 2.17 -5.25
CA ASP A 373 -3.00 2.59 -5.11
C ASP A 373 -2.06 1.62 -5.87
N GLU A 374 -0.76 1.90 -5.89
CA GLU A 374 0.26 1.05 -6.54
C GLU A 374 0.61 -0.21 -5.74
N PHE A 375 0.14 -0.29 -4.51
CA PHE A 375 0.32 -1.39 -3.58
C PHE A 375 -0.99 -1.63 -2.82
N ASP A 376 -1.13 -2.83 -2.27
CA ASP A 376 -2.26 -3.23 -1.46
C ASP A 376 -1.86 -4.30 -0.44
N LEU A 377 -2.82 -4.64 0.40
CA LEU A 377 -2.69 -5.61 1.46
C LEU A 377 -2.69 -7.08 1.00
N GLU A 378 -3.03 -7.41 -0.25
CA GLU A 378 -3.38 -8.80 -0.66
C GLU A 378 -2.23 -9.79 -0.45
N ARG A 379 -0.97 -9.40 -0.75
CA ARG A 379 0.18 -10.30 -0.50
C ARG A 379 0.36 -10.54 1.01
N LEU A 380 0.26 -9.49 1.82
CA LEU A 380 0.45 -9.56 3.27
C LEU A 380 -0.69 -10.35 3.94
N GLU A 381 -1.92 -10.19 3.43
CA GLU A 381 -3.09 -10.96 3.83
C GLU A 381 -2.84 -12.46 3.65
N ILE A 382 -2.37 -12.90 2.48
CA ILE A 382 -2.12 -14.33 2.19
C ILE A 382 -1.18 -14.97 3.23
N ILE A 383 -0.06 -14.32 3.55
CA ILE A 383 0.88 -14.86 4.53
C ILE A 383 0.35 -14.75 5.96
N GLY A 384 -0.33 -13.66 6.29
CA GLY A 384 -0.94 -13.44 7.60
C GLY A 384 -2.08 -14.42 7.91
N ASP A 385 -2.95 -14.70 6.95
CA ASP A 385 -4.02 -15.70 7.02
C ASP A 385 -3.44 -17.10 7.31
N SER A 386 -2.39 -17.50 6.57
CA SER A 386 -1.75 -18.80 6.80
C SER A 386 -1.14 -18.92 8.20
N PHE A 387 -0.49 -17.86 8.71
CA PHE A 387 0.08 -17.86 10.06
C PHE A 387 -0.99 -17.77 11.16
N LEU A 388 -2.06 -17.01 10.94
CA LEU A 388 -3.22 -16.96 11.83
C LEU A 388 -3.86 -18.35 11.95
N LYS A 389 -4.08 -19.05 10.83
CA LYS A 389 -4.58 -20.43 10.83
C LYS A 389 -3.64 -21.37 11.58
N PHE A 390 -2.34 -21.33 11.28
CA PHE A 390 -1.33 -22.16 11.94
C PHE A 390 -1.30 -21.96 13.46
N SER A 391 -1.18 -20.72 13.92
CA SER A 391 -1.10 -20.40 15.35
C SER A 391 -2.40 -20.75 16.10
N MET A 392 -3.56 -20.53 15.48
CA MET A 392 -4.84 -20.90 16.07
C MET A 392 -5.10 -22.40 16.05
N SER A 393 -4.61 -23.14 15.05
CA SER A 393 -4.62 -24.61 15.02
C SER A 393 -3.80 -25.19 16.18
N ILE A 394 -2.62 -24.65 16.47
CA ILE A 394 -1.81 -25.07 17.63
C ILE A 394 -2.60 -24.89 18.92
N LYS A 395 -3.21 -23.70 19.11
CA LYS A 395 -4.03 -23.41 20.29
C LYS A 395 -5.15 -24.42 20.48
N THR A 396 -5.94 -24.66 19.44
CA THR A 396 -7.10 -25.57 19.53
C THR A 396 -6.65 -27.02 19.72
N TYR A 397 -5.58 -27.44 19.02
CA TYR A 397 -5.01 -28.77 19.13
C TYR A 397 -4.54 -29.09 20.56
N ILE A 398 -3.87 -28.14 21.22
CA ILE A 398 -3.37 -28.32 22.59
C ILE A 398 -4.52 -28.25 23.62
N LYS A 399 -5.45 -27.28 23.45
CA LYS A 399 -6.53 -27.05 24.41
C LYS A 399 -7.58 -28.16 24.42
N TYR A 400 -7.94 -28.69 23.25
CA TYR A 400 -9.06 -29.62 23.09
C TYR A 400 -8.59 -31.01 22.65
N ARG A 401 -8.05 -31.77 23.61
CA ARG A 401 -7.48 -33.11 23.36
C ARG A 401 -8.49 -34.15 22.88
N ASN A 402 -9.75 -34.02 23.28
CA ASN A 402 -10.81 -34.98 23.00
C ASN A 402 -11.60 -34.65 21.72
N PHE A 403 -11.16 -33.67 20.94
CA PHE A 403 -11.85 -33.23 19.73
C PHE A 403 -11.22 -33.90 18.50
N ASP A 404 -12.08 -34.41 17.63
CA ASP A 404 -11.71 -34.88 16.30
C ASP A 404 -11.39 -33.72 15.34
N GLU A 405 -10.86 -34.04 14.16
CA GLU A 405 -10.52 -33.10 13.09
C GLU A 405 -11.68 -32.14 12.79
N GLY A 406 -12.89 -32.65 12.56
CA GLY A 406 -14.04 -31.83 12.18
C GLY A 406 -14.45 -30.83 13.26
N LYS A 407 -14.43 -31.23 14.53
CA LYS A 407 -14.68 -30.32 15.66
C LYS A 407 -13.59 -29.26 15.80
N LEU A 408 -12.32 -29.64 15.64
CA LEU A 408 -11.18 -28.71 15.70
C LEU A 408 -11.24 -27.70 14.54
N THR A 409 -11.52 -28.15 13.32
CA THR A 409 -11.71 -27.33 12.13
C THR A 409 -12.87 -26.34 12.31
N SER A 410 -14.02 -26.81 12.80
CA SER A 410 -15.18 -25.95 13.08
C SER A 410 -14.84 -24.87 14.12
N LEU A 411 -14.17 -25.25 15.21
CA LEU A 411 -13.78 -24.31 16.26
C LEU A 411 -12.76 -23.29 15.77
N ARG A 412 -11.70 -23.73 15.08
CA ARG A 412 -10.70 -22.84 14.47
C ARG A 412 -11.37 -21.83 13.55
N SER A 413 -12.21 -22.28 12.62
CA SER A 413 -12.95 -21.43 11.69
C SER A 413 -13.81 -20.39 12.41
N HIS A 414 -14.45 -20.76 13.52
CA HIS A 414 -15.20 -19.81 14.34
C HIS A 414 -14.30 -18.78 15.04
N LEU A 415 -13.08 -19.16 15.45
CA LEU A 415 -12.14 -18.24 16.09
C LEU A 415 -11.52 -17.25 15.09
N ILE A 416 -11.26 -17.68 13.85
CA ILE A 416 -10.66 -16.84 12.81
C ILE A 416 -11.69 -16.19 11.87
N GLN A 417 -12.99 -16.37 12.11
CA GLN A 417 -14.04 -15.80 11.27
C GLN A 417 -13.90 -14.27 11.13
N ASN A 418 -14.15 -13.73 9.94
CA ASN A 418 -14.00 -12.30 9.65
C ASN A 418 -14.79 -11.43 10.63
N LEU A 419 -15.99 -11.85 11.05
CA LEU A 419 -16.79 -11.11 12.04
C LEU A 419 -16.08 -10.99 13.40
N ASN A 420 -15.37 -12.04 13.85
CA ASN A 420 -14.64 -11.99 15.11
C ASN A 420 -13.41 -11.08 14.96
N LEU A 421 -12.64 -11.23 13.88
CA LEU A 421 -11.49 -10.37 13.59
C LEU A 421 -11.90 -8.90 13.54
N TYR A 422 -13.00 -8.59 12.84
CA TYR A 422 -13.60 -7.25 12.82
C TYR A 422 -13.96 -6.74 14.22
N GLN A 423 -14.64 -7.55 15.04
CA GLN A 423 -15.01 -7.15 16.40
C GLN A 423 -13.78 -6.84 17.28
N LYS A 424 -12.68 -7.56 17.09
CA LYS A 424 -11.41 -7.29 17.78
C LYS A 424 -10.76 -6.01 17.28
N ALA A 425 -10.68 -5.84 15.96
CA ALA A 425 -10.16 -4.65 15.31
C ALA A 425 -10.93 -3.38 15.68
N LYS A 426 -12.26 -3.46 15.77
CA LYS A 426 -13.14 -2.36 16.17
C LYS A 426 -12.80 -1.84 17.58
N LYS A 427 -12.45 -2.72 18.52
CA LYS A 427 -12.03 -2.31 19.88
C LYS A 427 -10.72 -1.54 19.91
N LYS A 428 -9.84 -1.79 18.92
CA LYS A 428 -8.58 -1.08 18.71
C LYS A 428 -8.69 0.07 17.70
N LYS A 429 -9.91 0.37 17.22
CA LYS A 429 -10.18 1.39 16.20
C LYS A 429 -9.34 1.26 14.93
N LEU A 430 -8.95 0.03 14.55
CA LEU A 430 -8.07 -0.19 13.38
C LEU A 430 -8.68 0.33 12.07
N GLY A 431 -10.01 0.38 11.98
CA GLY A 431 -10.71 0.96 10.82
C GLY A 431 -10.37 2.43 10.57
N GLU A 432 -10.00 3.20 11.60
CA GLU A 432 -9.63 4.62 11.46
C GLU A 432 -8.28 4.81 10.75
N TYR A 433 -7.45 3.76 10.64
CA TYR A 433 -6.14 3.80 9.96
C TYR A 433 -6.20 3.32 8.50
N LEU A 434 -7.35 2.79 8.04
CA LEU A 434 -7.47 2.16 6.73
C LEU A 434 -7.67 3.17 5.59
N THR A 435 -7.15 2.80 4.43
CA THR A 435 -7.41 3.49 3.15
C THR A 435 -8.13 2.54 2.20
N THR A 436 -9.43 2.76 2.00
CA THR A 436 -10.28 1.94 1.12
C THR A 436 -10.75 2.68 -0.12
N THR A 437 -10.78 4.01 -0.09
CA THR A 437 -11.23 4.86 -1.19
C THR A 437 -10.06 5.43 -1.97
N GLY A 438 -10.19 5.46 -3.30
CA GLY A 438 -9.17 6.07 -4.14
C GLY A 438 -8.98 7.57 -3.91
N PHE A 439 -7.73 8.00 -3.96
CA PHE A 439 -7.34 9.38 -3.78
C PHE A 439 -7.81 10.25 -4.97
N ASN A 440 -8.61 11.26 -4.67
CA ASN A 440 -9.04 12.27 -5.63
C ASN A 440 -9.13 13.65 -4.95
N CYS A 441 -8.30 14.59 -5.40
CA CYS A 441 -8.22 15.95 -4.87
C CYS A 441 -9.56 16.70 -4.80
N GLY A 442 -10.43 16.51 -5.79
CA GLY A 442 -11.73 17.21 -5.85
C GLY A 442 -12.83 16.53 -5.04
N LYS A 443 -12.85 15.20 -5.03
CA LYS A 443 -13.99 14.42 -4.51
C LYS A 443 -13.77 13.80 -3.15
N THR A 444 -12.63 13.13 -2.97
CA THR A 444 -12.39 12.29 -1.79
C THR A 444 -11.44 12.93 -0.82
N TRP A 445 -10.54 13.83 -1.24
CA TRP A 445 -9.53 14.42 -0.37
C TRP A 445 -9.87 15.82 0.14
N LEU A 446 -9.60 16.10 1.43
CA LEU A 446 -9.70 17.42 2.04
C LEU A 446 -8.31 18.05 2.26
N PRO A 447 -8.09 19.29 1.80
CA PRO A 447 -6.89 20.04 2.17
C PRO A 447 -6.89 20.43 3.66
N PRO A 448 -5.71 20.71 4.25
CA PRO A 448 -5.60 21.17 5.63
C PRO A 448 -6.36 22.49 5.84
N CYS A 449 -6.95 22.69 7.02
CA CYS A 449 -7.78 23.85 7.33
C CYS A 449 -9.09 23.97 6.52
N TYR A 450 -9.47 22.98 5.70
CA TYR A 450 -10.75 22.96 4.99
C TYR A 450 -11.71 21.91 5.58
N VAL A 451 -13.00 22.21 5.50
CA VAL A 451 -14.11 21.30 5.83
C VAL A 451 -15.08 21.22 4.64
N VAL A 452 -15.89 20.16 4.58
CA VAL A 452 -16.99 20.09 3.60
C VAL A 452 -18.23 20.68 4.27
N GLU A 453 -18.95 21.55 3.58
CA GLU A 453 -20.30 21.94 4.01
C GLU A 453 -21.17 20.67 4.01
N ASP A 454 -21.59 20.20 5.19
CA ASP A 454 -22.62 19.16 5.32
C ASP A 454 -23.97 19.73 4.88
N HIS A 455 -24.14 20.00 3.59
CA HIS A 455 -25.46 19.98 2.98
C HIS A 455 -25.93 18.53 3.00
N ILE A 456 -26.56 18.14 4.11
CA ILE A 456 -27.51 17.05 4.17
C ILE A 456 -28.64 17.41 3.19
N ASP A 457 -28.42 17.13 1.91
CA ASP A 457 -29.44 17.24 0.88
C ASP A 457 -30.08 15.85 0.74
N GLU A 458 -30.92 15.50 1.73
CA GLU A 458 -31.74 14.27 1.79
C GLU A 458 -32.52 14.01 0.48
N ASN A 459 -32.67 15.03 -0.36
CA ASN A 459 -33.49 14.98 -1.57
C ASN A 459 -32.76 14.53 -2.85
N ASN A 460 -31.42 14.46 -2.88
CA ASN A 460 -30.68 14.14 -4.11
C ASN A 460 -30.19 12.69 -4.24
N LEU A 461 -30.51 11.81 -3.29
CA LEU A 461 -30.27 10.36 -3.39
C LEU A 461 -31.43 9.56 -4.04
N ILE A 462 -32.47 10.22 -4.59
CA ILE A 462 -33.55 9.53 -5.33
C ILE A 462 -33.62 10.01 -6.78
N LYS A 463 -32.56 9.78 -7.55
CA LYS A 463 -32.75 9.44 -8.98
C LYS A 463 -32.46 7.96 -9.16
N LYS A 464 -33.47 7.15 -8.83
CA LYS A 464 -33.55 5.72 -9.13
C LYS A 464 -33.05 5.46 -10.56
N PRO A 465 -31.99 4.66 -10.78
CA PRO A 465 -31.71 4.15 -12.11
C PRO A 465 -32.93 3.34 -12.56
N LYS A 466 -33.43 3.65 -13.76
CA LYS A 466 -34.55 2.92 -14.37
C LYS A 466 -34.16 1.44 -14.49
N LYS A 467 -34.87 0.59 -13.75
CA LYS A 467 -34.80 -0.88 -13.77
C LYS A 467 -34.56 -1.43 -15.17
N LYS A 468 -33.48 -2.19 -15.36
CA LYS A 468 -33.46 -3.37 -16.22
C LYS A 468 -32.66 -4.51 -15.58
N ASN A 469 -33.41 -5.55 -15.26
CA ASN A 469 -33.09 -6.96 -15.01
C ASN A 469 -32.36 -7.36 -13.71
N LYS A 470 -33.06 -8.27 -13.00
CA LYS A 470 -32.66 -9.02 -11.82
C LYS A 470 -31.58 -10.04 -12.18
N THR A 471 -30.46 -10.00 -11.49
CA THR A 471 -29.89 -11.08 -10.66
C THR A 471 -28.65 -10.52 -9.95
N ASP A 472 -28.62 -10.69 -8.63
CA ASP A 472 -27.50 -10.53 -7.70
C ASP A 472 -26.90 -9.13 -7.52
N MET A 473 -27.49 -8.38 -6.58
CA MET A 473 -26.79 -7.34 -5.80
C MET A 473 -27.55 -7.18 -4.49
N GLU A 474 -26.95 -7.64 -3.38
CA GLU A 474 -27.38 -7.30 -2.03
C GLU A 474 -27.31 -5.77 -1.87
N VAL A 475 -28.46 -5.21 -1.48
CA VAL A 475 -28.59 -3.81 -1.12
C VAL A 475 -27.92 -3.66 0.25
N VAL A 476 -26.73 -3.04 0.28
CA VAL A 476 -26.14 -2.55 1.52
C VAL A 476 -26.95 -1.32 1.92
N GLU A 477 -27.80 -1.44 2.94
CA GLU A 477 -28.39 -0.29 3.63
C GLU A 477 -27.26 0.63 4.12
N GLU A 478 -27.42 1.94 3.95
CA GLU A 478 -26.53 2.96 4.50
C GLU A 478 -26.46 2.79 6.03
N SER A 479 -25.46 2.03 6.50
CA SER A 479 -25.14 1.98 7.92
C SER A 479 -24.49 3.29 8.35
N GLU A 480 -24.80 3.73 9.56
CA GLU A 480 -24.22 4.86 10.30
C GLU A 480 -22.66 4.81 10.47
N ASN A 481 -21.95 3.90 9.78
CA ASN A 481 -20.52 3.63 9.89
C ASN A 481 -19.69 4.26 8.74
N SER A 482 -19.99 5.49 8.32
CA SER A 482 -19.00 6.25 7.53
C SER A 482 -17.86 6.67 8.47
N LEU A 483 -16.82 5.86 8.57
CA LEU A 483 -15.61 6.22 9.31
C LEU A 483 -14.83 7.23 8.47
N HIS A 484 -14.73 8.45 8.99
CA HIS A 484 -13.94 9.51 8.36
C HIS A 484 -12.47 9.27 8.68
N LEU A 485 -11.69 8.77 7.70
CA LEU A 485 -10.27 9.10 7.72
C LEU A 485 -10.22 10.62 7.61
N TYR A 486 -9.43 11.31 8.44
CA TYR A 486 -9.45 12.78 8.56
C TYR A 486 -9.32 13.56 7.23
N PHE A 487 -8.87 12.89 6.16
CA PHE A 487 -8.68 13.44 4.82
C PHE A 487 -9.64 12.88 3.78
N THR A 488 -10.24 11.71 4.00
CA THR A 488 -11.11 11.05 3.03
C THR A 488 -12.39 10.53 3.66
N LYS A 489 -13.54 10.87 3.07
CA LYS A 489 -14.82 10.26 3.43
C LYS A 489 -14.82 8.82 2.91
N GLN A 490 -14.70 7.85 3.80
CA GLN A 490 -14.59 6.44 3.44
C GLN A 490 -15.79 5.64 3.95
N VAL A 491 -16.14 4.61 3.18
CA VAL A 491 -17.01 3.53 3.64
C VAL A 491 -16.14 2.30 3.78
N ILE A 492 -16.08 1.76 4.98
CA ILE A 492 -15.21 0.64 5.33
C ILE A 492 -16.10 -0.54 5.64
N SER A 493 -15.95 -1.63 4.88
CA SER A 493 -16.69 -2.87 5.13
C SER A 493 -16.03 -3.68 6.22
N ASP A 494 -16.83 -4.44 6.98
CA ASP A 494 -16.34 -5.35 8.02
C ASP A 494 -15.31 -6.35 7.46
N LYS A 495 -15.53 -6.80 6.22
CA LYS A 495 -14.60 -7.67 5.50
C LYS A 495 -13.24 -7.01 5.32
N CYS A 496 -13.19 -5.78 4.80
CA CYS A 496 -11.94 -5.06 4.56
C CYS A 496 -11.12 -4.87 5.84
N VAL A 497 -11.79 -4.66 6.98
CA VAL A 497 -11.11 -4.56 8.28
C VAL A 497 -10.51 -5.91 8.68
N ALA A 498 -11.24 -7.01 8.50
CA ALA A 498 -10.73 -8.35 8.80
C ALA A 498 -9.51 -8.70 7.91
N ASP A 499 -9.61 -8.47 6.60
CA ASP A 499 -8.52 -8.72 5.64
C ASP A 499 -7.28 -7.87 6.02
N SER A 500 -7.47 -6.63 6.50
CA SER A 500 -6.37 -5.79 7.00
C SER A 500 -5.73 -6.31 8.30
N VAL A 501 -6.50 -6.98 9.18
CA VAL A 501 -5.95 -7.61 10.37
C VAL A 501 -5.01 -8.73 9.98
N GLU A 502 -5.41 -9.58 9.04
CA GLU A 502 -4.55 -10.65 8.50
C GLU A 502 -3.30 -10.05 7.87
N ALA A 503 -3.45 -9.00 7.05
CA ALA A 503 -2.30 -8.31 6.47
C ALA A 503 -1.35 -7.70 7.53
N LEU A 504 -1.88 -7.14 8.63
CA LEU A 504 -1.06 -6.65 9.74
C LEU A 504 -0.33 -7.79 10.47
N ILE A 505 -0.97 -8.95 10.65
CA ILE A 505 -0.29 -10.16 11.17
C ILE A 505 0.88 -10.52 10.25
N GLY A 506 0.65 -10.54 8.93
CA GLY A 506 1.68 -10.80 7.93
C GLY A 506 2.83 -9.78 7.96
N CYS A 507 2.51 -8.49 8.14
CA CYS A 507 3.47 -7.40 8.29
C CYS A 507 4.38 -7.59 9.52
N TYR A 508 3.79 -7.87 10.68
CA TYR A 508 4.56 -8.14 11.90
C TYR A 508 5.35 -9.44 11.83
N LEU A 509 4.84 -10.46 11.14
CA LEU A 509 5.57 -11.70 10.90
C LEU A 509 6.81 -11.46 10.05
N LEU A 510 6.68 -10.76 8.92
CA LEU A 510 7.81 -10.48 8.03
C LEU A 510 8.86 -9.57 8.67
N SER A 511 8.42 -8.57 9.43
CA SER A 511 9.33 -7.59 10.02
C SER A 511 9.92 -8.02 11.36
N SER A 512 9.16 -8.70 12.22
CA SER A 512 9.51 -8.96 13.62
C SER A 512 9.45 -10.45 13.97
N GLY A 513 9.31 -11.32 12.96
CA GLY A 513 9.22 -12.77 13.09
C GLY A 513 7.96 -13.27 13.77
N GLN A 514 7.93 -14.58 14.00
CA GLN A 514 6.80 -15.26 14.64
C GLN A 514 6.48 -14.64 16.00
N LEU A 515 7.50 -14.36 16.82
CA LEU A 515 7.33 -13.75 18.14
C LEU A 515 6.62 -12.39 18.07
N GLY A 516 7.01 -11.53 17.12
CA GLY A 516 6.37 -10.23 16.92
C GLY A 516 4.91 -10.35 16.49
N ALA A 517 4.62 -11.26 15.56
CA ALA A 517 3.25 -11.55 15.12
C ALA A 517 2.37 -12.09 16.26
N LEU A 518 2.87 -13.02 17.08
CA LEU A 518 2.13 -13.58 18.22
C LEU A 518 1.80 -12.50 19.27
N LYS A 519 2.75 -11.62 19.57
CA LYS A 519 2.53 -10.47 20.49
C LYS A 519 1.50 -9.50 19.92
N PHE A 520 1.57 -9.20 18.62
CA PHE A 520 0.56 -8.38 17.94
C PHE A 520 -0.84 -9.04 18.01
N MET A 521 -0.95 -10.33 17.72
CA MET A 521 -2.19 -11.09 17.82
C MET A 521 -2.77 -11.08 19.25
N ALA A 522 -1.92 -11.25 20.25
CA ALA A 522 -2.31 -11.17 21.66
C ALA A 522 -2.81 -9.76 22.03
N TRP A 523 -2.13 -8.71 21.57
CA TRP A 523 -2.54 -7.31 21.75
C TRP A 523 -3.89 -6.99 21.11
N LEU A 524 -4.17 -7.55 19.93
CA LEU A 524 -5.46 -7.43 19.27
C LEU A 524 -6.58 -8.20 20.02
N GLY A 525 -6.22 -9.20 20.82
CA GLY A 525 -7.14 -10.08 21.53
C GLY A 525 -7.52 -11.35 20.77
N VAL A 526 -6.69 -11.76 19.81
CA VAL A 526 -6.73 -13.04 19.08
C VAL A 526 -5.55 -13.90 19.54
N SER A 527 -5.44 -14.11 20.85
CA SER A 527 -4.27 -14.77 21.44
C SER A 527 -4.20 -16.27 21.07
N PRO A 528 -3.05 -16.77 20.57
CA PRO A 528 -2.81 -18.19 20.32
C PRO A 528 -2.43 -18.98 21.59
N PHE A 529 -2.38 -18.33 22.76
CA PHE A 529 -2.06 -18.97 24.04
C PHE A 529 -3.31 -19.53 24.74
N LEU A 530 -3.07 -20.45 25.68
CA LEU A 530 -4.09 -20.93 26.61
C LEU A 530 -4.46 -19.82 27.62
N ASP A 531 -5.60 -19.96 28.29
CA ASP A 531 -6.08 -18.94 29.22
C ASP A 531 -5.07 -18.78 30.38
N ASN A 532 -4.55 -17.56 30.58
CA ASN A 532 -3.48 -17.16 31.51
C ASN A 532 -2.02 -17.48 31.12
N ASP A 533 -1.79 -18.10 29.96
CA ASP A 533 -0.44 -18.32 29.44
C ASP A 533 0.04 -17.08 28.64
N THR A 534 1.25 -16.63 28.94
CA THR A 534 1.91 -15.47 28.32
C THR A 534 3.38 -15.74 28.03
N ASP A 535 3.81 -17.01 28.06
CA ASP A 535 5.18 -17.36 27.73
C ASP A 535 5.36 -17.42 26.20
N PHE A 536 5.68 -16.27 25.63
CA PHE A 536 5.96 -16.17 24.20
C PHE A 536 7.32 -16.78 23.80
N GLU A 537 8.26 -16.95 24.73
CA GLU A 537 9.64 -17.36 24.43
C GLU A 537 9.77 -18.87 24.18
N THR A 538 8.82 -19.63 24.72
CA THR A 538 8.73 -21.09 24.59
C THR A 538 7.66 -21.53 23.60
N TRP A 539 7.07 -20.59 22.84
CA TRP A 539 6.10 -20.91 21.80
C TRP A 539 6.79 -21.55 20.58
N PRO A 540 6.19 -22.60 19.95
CA PRO A 540 4.95 -23.26 20.33
C PRO A 540 5.10 -24.13 21.59
N PRO A 541 4.04 -24.27 22.42
CA PRO A 541 4.12 -25.08 23.63
C PRO A 541 4.41 -26.56 23.28
N PRO A 542 4.98 -27.33 24.21
CA PRO A 542 5.23 -28.74 23.97
C PRO A 542 3.93 -29.47 23.61
N PRO A 543 3.95 -30.35 22.58
CA PRO A 543 2.77 -31.09 22.19
C PRO A 543 2.28 -31.99 23.33
N PRO A 544 0.96 -32.28 23.40
CA PRO A 544 0.43 -33.26 24.34
C PRO A 544 1.07 -34.63 24.09
N ASP A 545 1.18 -35.42 25.16
CA ASP A 545 1.60 -36.82 25.08
C ASP A 545 0.64 -37.60 24.15
N PRO A 546 1.14 -38.32 23.12
CA PRO A 546 0.31 -39.08 22.20
C PRO A 546 -0.22 -40.37 22.84
N VAL A 547 0.37 -40.81 23.95
CA VAL A 547 -0.08 -41.99 24.69
C VAL A 547 -1.36 -41.65 25.44
N VAL A 548 -2.45 -42.34 25.09
CA VAL A 548 -3.79 -42.14 25.69
C VAL A 548 -4.19 -43.26 26.64
N CYS A 549 -3.44 -44.36 26.67
CA CYS A 549 -3.70 -45.49 27.56
C CYS A 549 -3.21 -45.26 29.00
N GLU A 550 -3.71 -46.07 29.93
CA GLU A 550 -3.25 -46.02 31.33
C GLU A 550 -1.78 -46.48 31.43
N PRO A 551 -0.93 -45.79 32.22
CA PRO A 551 0.46 -46.18 32.41
C PRO A 551 0.54 -47.60 32.97
N GLY A 552 1.27 -48.48 32.27
CA GLY A 552 1.41 -49.88 32.66
C GLY A 552 2.74 -50.48 32.21
N PRO A 553 3.19 -51.58 32.83
CA PRO A 553 4.51 -52.17 32.57
C PRO A 553 4.67 -52.75 31.15
N PHE A 554 3.58 -52.86 30.38
CA PHE A 554 3.56 -53.41 29.04
C PHE A 554 3.39 -52.37 27.93
N VAL A 555 3.20 -51.08 28.26
CA VAL A 555 2.98 -50.02 27.26
C VAL A 555 4.19 -49.90 26.34
N ASP A 556 5.41 -49.90 26.90
CA ASP A 556 6.64 -49.80 26.12
C ASP A 556 6.84 -51.02 25.18
N GLN A 557 6.54 -52.23 25.67
CA GLN A 557 6.64 -53.46 24.87
C GLN A 557 5.60 -53.47 23.74
N ARG A 558 4.39 -53.01 24.03
CA ARG A 558 3.32 -52.90 23.03
C ARG A 558 3.67 -51.84 21.98
N LEU A 559 4.27 -50.73 22.39
CA LEU A 559 4.72 -49.66 21.49
C LEU A 559 5.82 -50.17 20.57
N GLU A 560 6.80 -50.88 21.11
CA GLU A 560 7.86 -51.52 20.32
C GLU A 560 7.29 -52.49 19.29
N PHE A 561 6.30 -53.31 19.68
CA PHE A 561 5.61 -54.21 18.75
C PHE A 561 4.85 -53.46 17.63
N LEU A 562 4.07 -52.44 17.98
CA LEU A 562 3.28 -51.70 16.99
C LEU A 562 4.14 -50.84 16.05
N THR A 563 5.29 -50.37 16.54
CA THR A 563 6.27 -49.57 15.80
C THR A 563 7.32 -50.41 15.07
N ASP A 564 7.22 -51.75 15.12
CA ASP A 564 8.11 -52.63 14.38
C ASP A 564 8.12 -52.28 12.88
N GLY A 565 9.32 -52.19 12.33
CA GLY A 565 9.57 -51.78 10.95
C GLY A 565 9.63 -50.27 10.70
N PHE A 566 9.26 -49.41 11.65
CA PHE A 566 9.38 -47.95 11.49
C PHE A 566 10.83 -47.46 11.44
N ASP A 567 11.82 -48.24 11.90
CA ASP A 567 13.24 -47.90 11.71
C ASP A 567 13.61 -47.75 10.22
N ARG A 568 12.92 -48.48 9.33
CA ARG A 568 13.09 -48.34 7.88
C ARG A 568 12.60 -46.98 7.39
N PHE A 569 11.45 -46.54 7.91
CA PHE A 569 10.90 -45.22 7.61
C PHE A 569 11.81 -44.11 8.12
N GLU A 570 12.27 -44.19 9.37
CA GLU A 570 13.21 -43.22 9.97
C GLU A 570 14.51 -43.09 9.15
N LYS A 571 15.01 -44.20 8.63
CA LYS A 571 16.18 -44.20 7.73
C LYS A 571 15.88 -43.54 6.38
N GLU A 572 14.69 -43.76 5.82
CA GLU A 572 14.28 -43.20 4.53
C GLU A 572 14.12 -41.68 4.59
N ILE A 573 13.56 -41.14 5.69
CA ILE A 573 13.44 -39.70 5.90
C ILE A 573 14.70 -39.04 6.51
N GLY A 574 15.68 -39.84 6.91
CA GLY A 574 16.93 -39.36 7.51
C GLY A 574 16.76 -38.74 8.91
N TYR A 575 15.74 -39.14 9.67
CA TYR A 575 15.43 -38.58 10.99
C TYR A 575 15.02 -39.67 11.99
N THR A 576 15.48 -39.55 13.23
CA THR A 576 15.13 -40.46 14.33
C THR A 576 14.23 -39.75 15.33
N PHE A 577 13.01 -40.25 15.52
CA PHE A 577 12.04 -39.70 16.44
C PHE A 577 12.46 -39.96 17.89
N LYS A 578 12.42 -38.91 18.71
CA LYS A 578 12.64 -39.03 20.16
C LYS A 578 11.53 -39.84 20.85
N ASN A 579 10.30 -39.73 20.35
CA ASN A 579 9.15 -40.49 20.83
C ASN A 579 8.42 -41.13 19.63
N LYS A 580 8.55 -42.46 19.49
CA LYS A 580 7.94 -43.23 18.40
C LYS A 580 6.41 -43.33 18.49
N ALA A 581 5.80 -42.97 19.61
CA ALA A 581 4.34 -42.94 19.72
C ALA A 581 3.70 -41.86 18.82
N TYR A 582 4.37 -40.72 18.59
CA TYR A 582 3.89 -39.75 17.60
C TYR A 582 3.89 -40.33 16.17
N LEU A 583 4.91 -41.12 15.84
CA LEU A 583 5.01 -41.79 14.56
C LEU A 583 3.92 -42.86 14.40
N LEU A 584 3.67 -43.64 15.46
CA LEU A 584 2.56 -44.60 15.50
C LEU A 584 1.21 -43.91 15.29
N GLN A 585 0.96 -42.78 15.97
CA GLN A 585 -0.26 -42.01 15.79
C GLN A 585 -0.41 -41.54 14.34
N ALA A 586 0.65 -40.98 13.74
CA ALA A 586 0.63 -40.48 12.36
C ALA A 586 0.34 -41.55 11.32
N PHE A 587 0.77 -42.80 11.56
CA PHE A 587 0.54 -43.93 10.65
C PHE A 587 -0.70 -44.76 10.97
N THR A 588 -1.49 -44.41 12.00
CA THR A 588 -2.67 -45.21 12.39
C THR A 588 -3.98 -44.62 11.86
N HIS A 589 -4.63 -45.35 10.96
CA HIS A 589 -5.97 -45.01 10.48
C HIS A 589 -7.06 -45.38 11.50
N PRO A 590 -8.18 -44.62 11.60
CA PRO A 590 -9.27 -44.90 12.56
C PRO A 590 -9.86 -46.31 12.52
N SER A 591 -9.71 -47.05 11.42
CA SER A 591 -10.18 -48.44 11.31
C SER A 591 -9.28 -49.45 12.01
N TYR A 592 -8.03 -49.10 12.34
CA TYR A 592 -7.06 -50.02 12.92
C TYR A 592 -7.28 -50.16 14.43
N SER A 593 -8.08 -51.15 14.82
CA SER A 593 -8.49 -51.38 16.22
C SER A 593 -7.38 -51.92 17.12
N ASP A 594 -6.30 -52.44 16.54
CA ASP A 594 -5.19 -53.04 17.30
C ASP A 594 -4.30 -51.99 18.00
N ASN A 595 -4.42 -50.71 17.63
CA ASN A 595 -3.73 -49.63 18.33
C ASN A 595 -4.48 -49.25 19.61
N ASP A 596 -3.93 -49.71 20.73
CA ASP A 596 -4.40 -49.46 22.08
C ASP A 596 -3.54 -48.42 22.83
N ILE A 597 -2.54 -47.83 22.17
CA ILE A 597 -1.57 -46.91 22.79
C ILE A 597 -1.89 -45.45 22.48
N THR A 598 -2.13 -45.14 21.21
CA THR A 598 -2.36 -43.77 20.74
C THR A 598 -3.74 -43.62 20.11
N ASP A 599 -4.15 -42.38 19.88
CA ASP A 599 -5.26 -42.06 19.01
C ASP A 599 -4.87 -42.29 17.52
N CYS A 600 -5.81 -42.04 16.61
CA CYS A 600 -5.59 -42.02 15.16
C CYS A 600 -4.92 -40.73 14.67
N TYR A 601 -4.56 -40.69 13.38
CA TYR A 601 -3.85 -39.56 12.77
C TYR A 601 -4.71 -38.30 12.60
N GLN A 602 -6.04 -38.35 12.70
CA GLN A 602 -6.94 -37.25 12.30
C GLN A 602 -6.62 -35.90 12.98
N ARG A 603 -6.23 -35.94 14.26
CA ARG A 603 -5.82 -34.72 14.98
C ARG A 603 -4.49 -34.17 14.49
N LEU A 604 -3.57 -35.04 14.07
CA LEU A 604 -2.29 -34.65 13.46
C LEU A 604 -2.49 -34.14 12.03
N GLU A 605 -3.45 -34.69 11.28
CA GLU A 605 -3.88 -34.17 9.96
C GLU A 605 -4.37 -32.73 10.10
N PHE A 606 -5.30 -32.45 11.03
CA PHE A 606 -5.76 -31.09 11.32
C PHE A 606 -4.62 -30.08 11.56
N LEU A 607 -3.63 -30.47 12.37
CA LEU A 607 -2.47 -29.62 12.68
C LEU A 607 -1.53 -29.51 11.48
N GLY A 608 -1.21 -30.64 10.85
CA GLY A 608 -0.30 -30.78 9.72
C GLY A 608 -0.74 -29.97 8.51
N ASP A 609 -2.04 -29.93 8.21
CA ASP A 609 -2.59 -29.10 7.13
C ASP A 609 -2.22 -27.63 7.30
N SER A 610 -2.36 -27.10 8.53
CA SER A 610 -2.02 -25.71 8.82
C SER A 610 -0.52 -25.44 8.87
N VAL A 611 0.29 -26.44 9.24
CA VAL A 611 1.76 -26.35 9.17
C VAL A 611 2.20 -26.27 7.71
N LEU A 612 1.71 -27.18 6.86
CA LEU A 612 2.07 -27.23 5.44
C LEU A 612 1.60 -25.97 4.71
N ASP A 613 0.37 -25.51 4.94
CA ASP A 613 -0.15 -24.28 4.35
C ASP A 613 0.73 -23.07 4.68
N TYR A 614 1.14 -22.91 5.94
CA TYR A 614 2.02 -21.83 6.37
C TYR A 614 3.42 -21.94 5.75
N LEU A 615 4.08 -23.11 5.85
CA LEU A 615 5.45 -23.29 5.37
C LEU A 615 5.56 -23.11 3.84
N ILE A 616 4.62 -23.68 3.09
CA ILE A 616 4.57 -23.55 1.62
C ILE A 616 4.26 -22.10 1.25
N THR A 617 3.28 -21.47 1.89
CA THR A 617 2.94 -20.06 1.63
C THR A 617 4.12 -19.14 1.93
N ARG A 618 4.86 -19.40 3.02
CA ARG A 618 6.06 -18.63 3.38
C ARG A 618 7.17 -18.80 2.34
N GLN A 619 7.43 -20.02 1.88
CA GLN A 619 8.41 -20.26 0.81
C GLN A 619 8.02 -19.56 -0.50
N LEU A 620 6.75 -19.63 -0.91
CA LEU A 620 6.25 -18.96 -2.11
C LEU A 620 6.29 -17.43 -2.02
N TYR A 621 6.02 -16.88 -0.83
CA TYR A 621 6.06 -15.44 -0.58
C TYR A 621 7.49 -14.88 -0.74
N GLU A 622 8.47 -15.65 -0.24
CA GLU A 622 9.90 -15.35 -0.18
C GLU A 622 10.66 -15.65 -1.48
N ASP A 623 9.95 -16.13 -2.51
CA ASP A 623 10.48 -16.35 -3.84
C ASP A 623 10.94 -15.00 -4.46
N PRO A 624 12.19 -14.88 -4.95
CA PRO A 624 12.69 -13.68 -5.62
C PRO A 624 11.89 -13.29 -6.86
N ALA A 625 11.22 -14.27 -7.49
CA ALA A 625 10.26 -14.07 -8.57
C ALA A 625 9.03 -13.29 -8.12
N GLY A 626 8.86 -13.01 -6.81
CA GLY A 626 7.95 -12.05 -6.18
C GLY A 626 6.59 -12.01 -6.86
N HIS A 627 5.87 -13.14 -6.76
CA HIS A 627 4.64 -13.39 -7.48
C HIS A 627 3.52 -12.43 -7.08
N SER A 628 2.61 -12.17 -8.03
CA SER A 628 1.39 -11.40 -7.76
C SER A 628 0.46 -12.15 -6.80
N PRO A 629 -0.45 -11.46 -6.09
CA PRO A 629 -1.38 -12.10 -5.16
C PRO A 629 -2.20 -13.24 -5.79
N GLY A 630 -2.71 -13.03 -7.01
CA GLY A 630 -3.44 -14.06 -7.76
C GLY A 630 -2.57 -15.28 -8.03
N LYS A 631 -1.35 -15.09 -8.52
CA LYS A 631 -0.42 -16.19 -8.80
C LYS A 631 0.03 -16.91 -7.52
N LEU A 632 0.23 -16.20 -6.41
CA LEU A 632 0.50 -16.82 -5.11
C LEU A 632 -0.66 -17.72 -4.67
N THR A 633 -1.89 -17.26 -4.85
CA THR A 633 -3.09 -18.04 -4.52
C THR A 633 -3.21 -19.30 -5.39
N ASP A 634 -2.93 -19.17 -6.69
CA ASP A 634 -2.93 -20.30 -7.64
C ASP A 634 -1.85 -21.32 -7.29
N LEU A 635 -0.61 -20.87 -7.05
CA LEU A 635 0.52 -21.72 -6.66
C LEU A 635 0.27 -22.42 -5.33
N ARG A 636 -0.22 -21.69 -4.32
CA ARG A 636 -0.61 -22.25 -3.03
C ARG A 636 -1.65 -23.34 -3.21
N SER A 637 -2.71 -23.09 -3.97
CA SER A 637 -3.80 -24.07 -4.21
C SER A 637 -3.34 -25.30 -5.00
N ALA A 638 -2.32 -25.15 -5.86
CA ALA A 638 -1.74 -26.24 -6.62
C ALA A 638 -0.83 -27.14 -5.75
N LEU A 639 -0.02 -26.54 -4.87
CA LEU A 639 0.93 -27.26 -4.02
C LEU A 639 0.29 -27.82 -2.75
N VAL A 640 -0.62 -27.08 -2.14
CA VAL A 640 -1.40 -27.52 -0.97
C VAL A 640 -2.65 -28.25 -1.47
N ASN A 641 -2.43 -29.46 -1.98
CA ASN A 641 -3.48 -30.28 -2.59
C ASN A 641 -3.30 -31.76 -2.21
N ASN A 642 -4.38 -32.40 -1.77
CA ASN A 642 -4.43 -33.82 -1.39
C ASN A 642 -3.91 -34.75 -2.49
N ILE A 643 -4.15 -34.44 -3.77
CA ILE A 643 -3.65 -35.26 -4.89
C ILE A 643 -2.12 -35.22 -4.92
N TYR A 644 -1.54 -34.04 -4.74
CA TYR A 644 -0.09 -33.86 -4.73
C TYR A 644 0.56 -34.54 -3.51
N PHE A 645 -0.04 -34.39 -2.32
CA PHE A 645 0.43 -35.08 -1.13
C PHE A 645 0.29 -36.60 -1.22
N ALA A 646 -0.79 -37.11 -1.83
CA ALA A 646 -0.95 -38.54 -2.08
C ALA A 646 0.15 -39.08 -3.00
N PHE A 647 0.48 -38.35 -4.07
CA PHE A 647 1.60 -38.69 -4.94
C PHE A 647 2.93 -38.73 -4.17
N LEU A 648 3.24 -37.71 -3.36
CA LEU A 648 4.47 -37.67 -2.56
C LEU A 648 4.53 -38.82 -1.54
N ALA A 649 3.41 -39.11 -0.88
CA ALA A 649 3.31 -40.23 0.06
C ALA A 649 3.55 -41.59 -0.63
N VAL A 650 3.15 -41.73 -1.90
CA VAL A 650 3.47 -42.93 -2.70
C VAL A 650 4.93 -42.96 -3.11
N LYS A 651 5.46 -41.84 -3.63
CA LYS A 651 6.86 -41.68 -4.08
C LYS A 651 7.86 -42.02 -2.97
N HIS A 652 7.56 -41.62 -1.74
CA HIS A 652 8.36 -41.90 -0.54
C HIS A 652 7.87 -43.12 0.25
N ASN A 653 7.04 -43.98 -0.34
CA ASN A 653 6.61 -45.26 0.22
C ASN A 653 5.92 -45.20 1.60
N TYR A 654 5.25 -44.10 1.94
CA TYR A 654 4.56 -43.93 3.23
C TYR A 654 3.40 -44.91 3.40
N HIS A 655 2.74 -45.28 2.30
CA HIS A 655 1.65 -46.24 2.29
C HIS A 655 2.05 -47.63 2.83
N GLY A 656 3.33 -48.02 2.69
CA GLY A 656 3.84 -49.29 3.23
C GLY A 656 3.92 -49.35 4.75
N PHE A 657 3.82 -48.21 5.43
CA PHE A 657 3.89 -48.10 6.89
C PHE A 657 2.52 -47.83 7.55
N LEU A 658 1.48 -47.55 6.76
CA LEU A 658 0.14 -47.27 7.26
C LEU A 658 -0.47 -48.51 7.94
N LYS A 659 -1.01 -48.31 9.15
CA LYS A 659 -1.77 -49.30 9.91
C LYS A 659 -3.25 -49.11 9.61
N ILE A 660 -3.84 -50.03 8.85
CA ILE A 660 -5.23 -49.96 8.37
C ILE A 660 -5.89 -51.34 8.52
N MET A 661 -7.12 -51.39 9.01
CA MET A 661 -7.98 -52.59 8.96
C MET A 661 -9.28 -52.29 8.20
N SER A 662 -9.15 -51.97 6.92
CA SER A 662 -10.27 -51.74 6.00
C SER A 662 -9.89 -52.29 4.62
N PRO A 663 -10.52 -53.39 4.15
CA PRO A 663 -10.25 -53.96 2.84
C PRO A 663 -10.52 -52.97 1.70
N ASP A 664 -11.60 -52.19 1.79
CA ASP A 664 -11.99 -51.23 0.76
C ASP A 664 -10.95 -50.13 0.57
N LEU A 665 -10.44 -49.56 1.68
CA LEU A 665 -9.40 -48.54 1.64
C LEU A 665 -8.08 -49.11 1.10
N PHE A 666 -7.73 -50.34 1.50
CA PHE A 666 -6.56 -51.03 0.98
C PHE A 666 -6.65 -51.28 -0.54
N HIS A 667 -7.82 -51.69 -1.04
CA HIS A 667 -8.07 -51.82 -2.48
C HIS A 667 -7.94 -50.47 -3.21
N LEU A 668 -8.46 -49.39 -2.62
CA LEU A 668 -8.39 -48.05 -3.21
C LEU A 668 -6.95 -47.52 -3.29
N ILE A 669 -6.15 -47.74 -2.24
CA ILE A 669 -4.71 -47.38 -2.25
C ILE A 669 -3.98 -48.17 -3.33
N ASN A 670 -4.17 -49.49 -3.42
CA ASN A 670 -3.50 -50.30 -4.44
C ASN A 670 -3.92 -49.92 -5.86
N HIS A 671 -5.21 -49.64 -6.08
CA HIS A 671 -5.67 -49.16 -7.37
C HIS A 671 -5.05 -47.79 -7.72
N PHE A 672 -4.92 -46.89 -6.75
CA PHE A 672 -4.23 -45.62 -6.95
C PHE A 672 -2.74 -45.81 -7.30
N LEU A 673 -2.05 -46.78 -6.68
CA LEU A 673 -0.67 -47.13 -7.02
C LEU A 673 -0.54 -47.64 -8.47
N GLU A 674 -1.43 -48.54 -8.89
CA GLU A 674 -1.46 -49.07 -10.27
C GLU A 674 -1.68 -47.94 -11.28
N VAL A 675 -2.69 -47.10 -11.05
CA VAL A 675 -3.00 -45.95 -11.93
C VAL A 675 -1.84 -44.98 -11.99
N LEU A 676 -1.18 -44.68 -10.87
CA LEU A 676 -0.02 -43.81 -10.84
C LEU A 676 1.13 -44.37 -11.67
N GLN A 677 1.48 -45.65 -11.50
CA GLN A 677 2.57 -46.32 -12.23
C GLN A 677 2.32 -46.37 -13.75
N GLU A 678 1.06 -46.47 -14.18
CA GLU A 678 0.69 -46.48 -15.60
C GLU A 678 0.53 -45.07 -16.19
N SER A 679 0.39 -44.04 -15.34
CA SER A 679 0.16 -42.67 -15.78
C SER A 679 1.44 -41.96 -16.21
N LYS A 680 1.37 -41.20 -17.31
CA LYS A 680 2.39 -40.18 -17.65
C LYS A 680 2.49 -39.05 -16.61
N GLN A 681 1.53 -38.97 -15.69
CA GLN A 681 1.54 -37.99 -14.60
C GLN A 681 2.63 -38.30 -13.56
N TYR A 682 3.07 -39.57 -13.48
CA TYR A 682 4.24 -39.95 -12.69
C TYR A 682 5.51 -39.21 -13.15
N GLU A 683 5.69 -39.02 -14.48
CA GLU A 683 6.79 -38.23 -15.05
C GLU A 683 6.63 -36.70 -14.84
N PHE A 684 5.41 -36.21 -14.60
CA PHE A 684 5.15 -34.77 -14.40
C PHE A 684 5.51 -34.29 -12.99
N PHE A 685 5.46 -35.19 -12.00
CA PHE A 685 5.78 -34.90 -10.59
C PHE A 685 7.12 -35.53 -10.12
N GLU A 686 7.80 -36.29 -10.98
CA GLU A 686 9.25 -36.55 -10.87
C GLU A 686 10.05 -35.31 -11.24
#